data_AF-A0A9N8J1S7-F1
#
_entry.id   AF-A0A9N8J1S7-F1
#
_cell.length_a   1.000
_cell.length_b   1.000
_cell.length_c   1.000
_cell.angle_alpha   90.00
_cell.angle_beta   90.00
_cell.angle_gamma   90.00
#
_symmetry.space_group_name_H-M   'P 1'
#
loop_
_entity.id
_entity.type
_entity.pdbx_description
1 polymer ?
#
loop_
_entity_poly.entity_id
_entity_poly.type
_entity_poly.pdbx_seq_one_letter_code
_entity_poly.pdbx_strand_id
1 'polypeptide(L)'
;MRNKLHPIFFKRDCHILLWIFFVLLTSSSYAQRGYYDAPYKRYEANLGQLSNGATTTSKSYVQSDLQSEASDQQCVNLSATNATVQWTLTEAADGLVIRYSVPDGQSGTVGVYNGNTKLTTLTLTSTWSWEYLWSNGNPNNNGITNQNPRMRFDEVRYKLPAKIAVSGTLKIVRESGNIHLDFAEMEPIPTAVTAPSGAVTYSGNGSDLQTFIDANGGKKIFVPTGVYNVNRELYFGSANTSLIGAGMWYTQINFTNTSSLNGGLRANASNISFTDLYLTTNSASRSNSYKGINGVFTSGSIVKNIWAEHFECGVWIAQYNTGGPAIADGFTLSHCRFRNNYADGINLCKGTANSVVEHCNFRNNGDDDQAIWSADGLECINNTFRYNTSENCWRACGLAIYGGKNNKGYNLIIKDNLEAGIRVSNNFPGAPFNNDGMHEIHDITVSTCGTFNDTYNNPVAAVDIFSATNAGSQVKNVQLYNIDINDSRNDAISISKRSGDGIYNLSFKDITVNGTGKEYPNNNALNRNWGRGYFVLIAGSPNGNGTYCNMNYSNRGGNAAANEEISAIGSFSWTQSSNCSTVNVPVTGVTISPTTATLGVSATQQLTPTVAPANATNKNVTYSSNNTGVATVNSSGLVTAVAVGTATITVTTQDGNKTATAVITVNSSNIAVTSVSLSPTSATLSVGGTQQLTPTVLPSNATNKNVTYSSNNTGVATVNGSGLVTAVAAGTATITVTTVDGNKTSTAAITVNAATGNYFTIKNRWTGNYLYDAGANVGYGATVANNNYKWEKVAVDATFYILKNVGTGDIMNIENLTGAVQCTAGSNGWWSAQWSSENVDGTYVRIKNRWQTGAMIHIENLNGSAQYNGGQNNWESAQWQFQSTSASKKANVTAAEVTVENSVVSIYPNPSINNEFNVVLPELESGDSATVTVTDINGRKVLVNNINSSAKINHHLASGIYVVTINSNAFNVSKKLIIK
;
A
#
# COMPACT_ATOMS: atom_id res chain seq x y z
N MET A 1 55.92 -30.45 18.81
CA MET A 1 56.42 -30.11 17.45
C MET A 1 55.85 -31.07 16.43
N ARG A 2 55.87 -30.67 15.14
CA ARG A 2 55.25 -31.30 13.95
C ARG A 2 55.42 -32.82 13.80
N ASN A 3 54.35 -33.51 13.37
CA ASN A 3 54.36 -34.61 12.38
C ASN A 3 52.89 -34.90 11.94
N LYS A 4 52.58 -34.84 10.64
CA LYS A 4 52.44 -35.99 9.69
C LYS A 4 51.37 -37.02 10.08
N LEU A 5 50.37 -37.22 9.21
CA LEU A 5 50.08 -38.52 8.56
C LEU A 5 48.98 -38.42 7.49
N HIS A 6 48.96 -39.43 6.59
CA HIS A 6 47.94 -39.66 5.55
C HIS A 6 46.96 -40.76 6.02
N PRO A 7 45.88 -41.10 5.28
CA PRO A 7 44.59 -41.52 5.86
C PRO A 7 44.34 -43.05 5.86
N ILE A 8 43.23 -43.49 6.50
CA ILE A 8 42.16 -44.38 5.99
C ILE A 8 41.21 -44.83 7.14
N PHE A 9 39.98 -45.26 6.77
CA PHE A 9 38.83 -45.79 7.54
C PHE A 9 37.76 -44.73 7.94
N PHE A 10 36.59 -44.60 7.29
CA PHE A 10 35.41 -45.47 7.05
C PHE A 10 34.46 -45.68 8.25
N LYS A 11 33.19 -45.21 8.08
CA LYS A 11 31.89 -45.82 8.54
C LYS A 11 31.76 -46.13 10.07
N ARG A 12 30.80 -45.62 10.84
CA ARG A 12 29.30 -45.57 10.77
C ARG A 12 28.79 -44.68 11.94
N ASP A 13 27.54 -44.23 12.09
CA ASP A 13 26.31 -44.19 11.27
C ASP A 13 25.38 -43.12 11.88
N CYS A 14 24.74 -42.26 11.07
CA CYS A 14 23.35 -41.81 11.28
C CYS A 14 22.86 -40.94 10.10
N HIS A 15 22.05 -41.51 9.21
CA HIS A 15 21.32 -40.75 8.20
C HIS A 15 19.92 -40.43 8.72
N ILE A 16 19.61 -39.15 8.96
CA ILE A 16 18.29 -38.51 8.92
C ILE A 16 18.54 -36.99 8.98
N LEU A 17 17.74 -36.18 8.25
CA LEU A 17 17.82 -34.71 8.15
C LEU A 17 19.08 -34.14 7.46
N LEU A 18 19.16 -34.29 6.13
CA LEU A 18 20.02 -33.44 5.27
C LEU A 18 19.25 -32.91 4.04
N TRP A 19 18.00 -32.46 4.23
CA TRP A 19 17.14 -31.89 3.17
C TRP A 19 16.34 -30.66 3.64
N ILE A 20 16.83 -29.93 4.64
CA ILE A 20 16.31 -28.61 5.06
C ILE A 20 17.47 -27.67 5.38
N PHE A 21 18.23 -27.25 4.35
CA PHE A 21 19.12 -26.06 4.41
C PHE A 21 19.57 -25.63 3.00
N PHE A 22 18.61 -25.50 2.08
CA PHE A 22 18.85 -24.92 0.74
C PHE A 22 17.69 -24.03 0.25
N VAL A 23 17.04 -23.34 1.20
CA VAL A 23 16.12 -22.22 0.94
C VAL A 23 16.38 -21.14 1.98
N LEU A 24 17.35 -20.26 1.71
CA LEU A 24 17.53 -18.89 2.22
C LEU A 24 18.95 -18.42 1.81
N LEU A 25 19.13 -17.10 1.66
CA LEU A 25 20.38 -16.43 1.26
C LEU A 25 20.81 -16.57 -0.22
N THR A 26 19.91 -16.17 -1.13
CA THR A 26 20.34 -15.39 -2.32
C THR A 26 19.98 -13.91 -2.13
N SER A 27 20.36 -13.33 -0.98
CA SER A 27 20.43 -11.89 -0.82
C SER A 27 21.66 -11.39 -1.56
N SER A 28 21.46 -10.60 -2.62
CA SER A 28 22.54 -9.91 -3.32
C SER A 28 23.33 -9.03 -2.34
N SER A 29 24.62 -9.33 -2.17
CA SER A 29 25.52 -8.59 -1.28
C SER A 29 25.86 -7.21 -1.86
N TYR A 30 24.95 -6.25 -1.68
CA TYR A 30 25.28 -4.83 -1.73
C TYR A 30 26.10 -4.47 -0.48
N ALA A 31 27.00 -3.49 -0.60
CA ALA A 31 27.56 -2.83 0.57
C ALA A 31 26.40 -2.10 1.27
N GLN A 32 25.99 -2.63 2.41
CA GLN A 32 24.73 -2.27 3.05
C GLN A 32 24.94 -0.98 3.85
N ARG A 33 24.26 0.11 3.47
CA ARG A 33 24.36 1.41 4.15
C ARG A 33 23.15 1.67 5.06
N GLY A 34 23.36 2.44 6.12
CA GLY A 34 22.34 2.81 7.10
C GLY A 34 22.01 1.68 8.08
N TYR A 35 21.06 1.94 8.98
CA TYR A 35 20.48 0.93 9.87
C TYR A 35 19.51 0.04 9.07
N TYR A 36 20.10 -0.82 8.24
CA TYR A 36 19.43 -1.57 7.18
C TYR A 36 18.51 -2.70 7.64
N ASP A 37 18.73 -3.19 8.86
CA ASP A 37 17.98 -4.24 9.54
C ASP A 37 17.13 -3.66 10.68
N ALA A 38 16.86 -2.35 10.64
CA ALA A 38 15.85 -1.73 11.46
C ALA A 38 14.53 -2.51 11.37
N PRO A 39 13.89 -2.85 12.51
CA PRO A 39 12.69 -3.68 12.54
C PRO A 39 11.43 -2.98 12.01
N TYR A 40 11.49 -1.66 11.78
CA TYR A 40 10.38 -0.84 11.30
C TYR A 40 10.44 -0.60 9.79
N LYS A 41 9.26 -0.51 9.17
CA LYS A 41 9.07 0.01 7.80
C LYS A 41 8.43 1.39 7.88
N ARG A 42 8.93 2.35 7.11
CA ARG A 42 8.32 3.67 6.96
C ARG A 42 7.29 3.70 5.84
N TYR A 43 6.25 4.51 6.06
CA TYR A 43 5.16 4.81 5.16
C TYR A 43 5.05 6.34 5.08
N GLU A 44 5.65 6.94 4.04
CA GLU A 44 5.63 8.39 3.84
C GLU A 44 4.20 8.88 3.54
N ALA A 45 3.76 9.98 4.17
CA ALA A 45 2.37 10.42 4.07
C ALA A 45 2.01 10.96 2.68
N ASN A 46 2.93 11.62 2.00
CA ASN A 46 2.77 12.06 0.61
C ASN A 46 2.58 10.91 -0.39
N LEU A 47 2.99 9.68 -0.03
CA LEU A 47 2.81 8.45 -0.81
C LEU A 47 1.58 7.62 -0.34
N GLY A 48 0.88 8.07 0.70
CA GLY A 48 -0.35 7.45 1.17
C GLY A 48 -1.55 7.77 0.29
N GLN A 49 -2.58 6.93 0.35
CA GLN A 49 -3.89 7.23 -0.23
C GLN A 49 -4.55 8.33 0.61
N LEU A 50 -4.72 9.51 0.00
CA LEU A 50 -5.31 10.68 0.63
C LEU A 50 -6.83 10.76 0.38
N SER A 51 -7.60 11.10 1.40
CA SER A 51 -9.04 11.37 1.25
C SER A 51 -9.55 12.43 2.22
N ASN A 52 -10.81 12.83 2.04
CA ASN A 52 -11.53 13.77 2.92
C ASN A 52 -10.82 15.13 3.10
N GLY A 53 -10.16 15.63 2.05
CA GLY A 53 -9.47 16.92 2.07
C GLY A 53 -8.06 16.91 2.68
N ALA A 54 -7.46 15.74 2.91
CA ALA A 54 -6.01 15.65 3.11
C ALA A 54 -5.25 16.03 1.83
N THR A 55 -4.20 16.85 1.94
CA THR A 55 -3.42 17.34 0.79
C THR A 55 -1.91 17.33 1.05
N THR A 56 -1.13 16.83 0.08
CA THR A 56 0.33 16.89 0.10
C THR A 56 0.82 18.34 -0.08
N THR A 57 1.80 18.76 0.73
CA THR A 57 2.49 20.05 0.55
C THR A 57 3.43 20.01 -0.65
N SER A 58 3.61 21.17 -1.32
CA SER A 58 4.62 21.26 -2.38
C SER A 58 6.01 21.18 -1.76
N LYS A 59 6.92 20.39 -2.37
CA LYS A 59 8.29 20.22 -1.90
C LYS A 59 8.96 21.59 -1.77
N SER A 60 9.48 21.91 -0.59
CA SER A 60 10.08 23.22 -0.33
C SER A 60 11.31 23.14 0.55
N TYR A 61 12.39 23.75 0.08
CA TYR A 61 13.59 23.98 0.89
C TYR A 61 13.50 25.27 1.71
N VAL A 62 12.50 26.13 1.45
CA VAL A 62 12.36 27.45 2.10
C VAL A 62 12.17 27.26 3.60
N GLN A 63 13.08 27.80 4.43
CA GLN A 63 13.12 27.43 5.85
C GLN A 63 11.91 27.92 6.65
N SER A 64 11.24 28.99 6.20
CA SER A 64 9.96 29.43 6.77
C SER A 64 8.83 28.42 6.55
N ASP A 65 8.90 27.63 5.48
CA ASP A 65 7.91 26.61 5.17
C ASP A 65 8.10 25.42 6.10
N LEU A 66 7.00 24.95 6.71
CA LEU A 66 7.04 23.83 7.66
C LEU A 66 7.68 22.59 7.04
N GLN A 67 7.34 22.26 5.79
CA GLN A 67 7.83 21.06 5.12
C GLN A 67 9.33 21.06 4.85
N SER A 68 10.07 22.16 5.05
CA SER A 68 11.54 22.16 4.95
C SER A 68 12.27 21.28 5.99
N GLU A 69 11.58 20.91 7.08
CA GLU A 69 12.00 19.96 8.12
C GLU A 69 11.29 18.59 8.04
N ALA A 70 10.36 18.41 7.09
CA ALA A 70 9.73 17.12 6.80
C ALA A 70 10.68 16.21 6.02
N SER A 71 10.42 14.90 6.06
CA SER A 71 11.10 13.93 5.20
C SER A 71 10.84 14.24 3.71
N ASP A 72 11.89 14.16 2.90
CA ASP A 72 11.89 14.55 1.47
C ASP A 72 11.31 15.95 1.17
N GLN A 73 11.27 16.78 2.21
CA GLN A 73 10.69 18.11 2.29
C GLN A 73 9.22 18.21 1.88
N GLN A 74 8.44 17.16 2.15
CA GLN A 74 7.00 17.11 1.93
C GLN A 74 6.28 16.48 3.12
N CYS A 75 5.06 16.92 3.38
CA CYS A 75 4.18 16.34 4.39
C CYS A 75 2.72 16.45 3.91
N VAL A 76 1.78 15.87 4.64
CA VAL A 76 0.35 15.96 4.34
C VAL A 76 -0.35 16.85 5.36
N ASN A 77 -1.00 17.91 4.87
CA ASN A 77 -1.86 18.77 5.67
C ASN A 77 -3.22 18.08 5.90
N LEU A 78 -3.62 17.93 7.17
CA LEU A 78 -4.89 17.36 7.60
C LEU A 78 -5.85 18.44 8.14
N SER A 79 -6.00 19.53 7.39
CA SER A 79 -6.80 20.71 7.76
C SER A 79 -8.32 20.55 7.62
N ALA A 80 -8.81 19.57 6.84
CA ALA A 80 -10.23 19.25 6.71
C ALA A 80 -10.73 18.24 7.77
N THR A 81 -12.01 18.27 8.11
CA THR A 81 -12.61 17.31 9.07
C THR A 81 -12.55 15.89 8.50
N ASN A 82 -12.09 14.93 9.30
CA ASN A 82 -11.85 13.55 8.87
C ASN A 82 -10.80 13.40 7.74
N ALA A 83 -9.97 14.41 7.49
CA ALA A 83 -8.83 14.31 6.55
C ALA A 83 -8.00 13.05 6.87
N THR A 84 -7.72 12.25 5.84
CA THR A 84 -7.26 10.87 6.00
C THR A 84 -6.02 10.58 5.17
N VAL A 85 -5.08 9.84 5.75
CA VAL A 85 -3.96 9.18 5.05
C VAL A 85 -4.04 7.68 5.30
N GLN A 86 -3.87 6.88 4.26
CA GLN A 86 -4.01 5.43 4.31
C GLN A 86 -2.89 4.71 3.56
N TRP A 87 -2.40 3.60 4.11
CA TRP A 87 -1.41 2.74 3.47
C TRP A 87 -1.78 1.26 3.63
N THR A 88 -1.26 0.43 2.74
CA THR A 88 -1.28 -1.03 2.86
C THR A 88 0.04 -1.50 3.44
N LEU A 89 0.02 -2.25 4.55
CA LEU A 89 1.24 -2.71 5.20
C LEU A 89 1.91 -3.83 4.41
N THR A 90 3.23 -3.74 4.26
CA THR A 90 4.06 -4.77 3.61
C THR A 90 4.42 -5.93 4.55
N GLU A 91 4.32 -5.71 5.86
CA GLU A 91 4.61 -6.68 6.92
C GLU A 91 3.58 -6.52 8.06
N ALA A 92 3.35 -7.59 8.85
CA ALA A 92 2.39 -7.54 9.96
C ALA A 92 2.99 -6.82 11.18
N ALA A 93 2.32 -5.81 11.71
CA ALA A 93 2.88 -4.87 12.68
C ALA A 93 1.89 -4.40 13.76
N ASP A 94 2.42 -4.09 14.94
CA ASP A 94 1.70 -3.65 16.14
C ASP A 94 2.38 -2.50 16.91
N GLY A 95 3.63 -2.17 16.58
CA GLY A 95 4.29 -0.93 17.00
C GLY A 95 4.07 0.15 15.95
N LEU A 96 3.51 1.28 16.36
CA LEU A 96 3.26 2.45 15.52
C LEU A 96 4.09 3.63 16.03
N VAL A 97 4.76 4.31 15.11
CA VAL A 97 5.30 5.66 15.29
C VAL A 97 4.64 6.58 14.29
N ILE A 98 4.29 7.79 14.69
CA ILE A 98 3.85 8.85 13.78
C ILE A 98 4.80 10.03 13.96
N ARG A 99 5.47 10.49 12.88
CA ARG A 99 6.13 11.80 12.86
C ARG A 99 5.14 12.85 12.35
N TYR A 100 4.94 13.90 13.13
CA TYR A 100 3.92 14.92 12.90
C TYR A 100 4.39 16.31 13.29
N SER A 101 3.64 17.32 12.85
CA SER A 101 3.72 18.68 13.38
C SER A 101 2.31 19.19 13.69
N VAL A 102 2.16 19.82 14.85
CA VAL A 102 1.00 20.65 15.21
C VAL A 102 1.51 22.05 15.55
N PRO A 103 0.69 23.12 15.41
CA PRO A 103 1.12 24.47 15.77
C PRO A 103 1.62 24.57 17.21
N ASP A 104 2.54 25.49 17.46
CA ASP A 104 3.08 25.72 18.80
C ASP A 104 1.97 26.07 19.83
N GLY A 105 2.16 25.61 21.07
CA GLY A 105 1.19 25.66 22.16
C GLY A 105 -0.11 24.88 21.94
N GLN A 106 -0.22 24.05 20.89
CA GLN A 106 -1.47 23.36 20.53
C GLN A 106 -1.34 21.84 20.55
N SER A 107 -2.49 21.19 20.40
CA SER A 107 -2.61 19.75 20.21
C SER A 107 -3.67 19.44 19.16
N GLY A 108 -3.58 18.25 18.57
CA GLY A 108 -4.62 17.65 17.74
C GLY A 108 -4.86 16.20 18.13
N THR A 109 -5.85 15.58 17.51
CA THR A 109 -6.13 14.15 17.71
C THR A 109 -6.29 13.43 16.37
N VAL A 110 -5.75 12.22 16.30
CA VAL A 110 -5.95 11.30 15.17
C VAL A 110 -6.55 9.99 15.63
N GLY A 111 -7.57 9.52 14.92
CA GLY A 111 -8.03 8.14 15.03
C GLY A 111 -7.14 7.23 14.18
N VAL A 112 -6.70 6.12 14.76
CA VAL A 112 -5.90 5.08 14.09
C VAL A 112 -6.80 3.88 13.81
N TYR A 113 -6.80 3.39 12.58
CA TYR A 113 -7.71 2.35 12.10
C TYR A 113 -6.97 1.21 11.39
N ASN A 114 -7.51 0.00 11.51
CA ASN A 114 -7.25 -1.10 10.58
C ASN A 114 -8.43 -1.19 9.60
N GLY A 115 -8.23 -0.74 8.36
CA GLY A 115 -9.31 -0.58 7.37
C GLY A 115 -10.38 0.38 7.86
N ASN A 116 -11.54 -0.13 8.25
CA ASN A 116 -12.64 0.66 8.83
C ASN A 116 -12.81 0.48 10.35
N THR A 117 -12.07 -0.45 10.97
CA THR A 117 -12.12 -0.69 12.42
C THR A 117 -11.19 0.27 13.13
N LYS A 118 -11.72 1.16 13.98
CA LYS A 118 -10.90 2.04 14.83
C LYS A 118 -10.18 1.19 15.88
N LEU A 119 -8.86 1.38 15.99
CA LEU A 119 -8.01 0.75 17.00
C LEU A 119 -7.86 1.65 18.22
N THR A 120 -7.61 2.95 18.03
CA THR A 120 -7.38 3.92 19.10
C THR A 120 -7.57 5.38 18.62
N THR A 121 -7.50 6.34 19.53
CA THR A 121 -7.23 7.76 19.25
C THR A 121 -5.90 8.13 19.90
N LEU A 122 -5.04 8.84 19.17
CA LEU A 122 -3.80 9.41 19.69
C LEU A 122 -3.93 10.93 19.78
N THR A 123 -3.47 11.50 20.89
CA THR A 123 -3.24 12.93 21.05
C THR A 123 -1.85 13.27 20.53
N LEU A 124 -1.77 14.27 19.66
CA LEU A 124 -0.54 14.82 19.11
C LEU A 124 -0.34 16.21 19.73
N THR A 125 0.80 16.49 20.34
CA THR A 125 1.09 17.75 21.06
C THR A 125 2.37 18.40 20.55
N SER A 126 2.48 19.73 20.66
CA SER A 126 3.73 20.45 20.36
C SER A 126 4.75 20.43 21.52
N THR A 127 4.44 19.79 22.66
CA THR A 127 5.16 19.93 23.94
C THR A 127 6.69 19.79 23.88
N TRP A 128 7.24 18.95 23.00
CA TRP A 128 8.68 18.71 22.87
C TRP A 128 9.26 19.20 21.53
N SER A 129 8.52 20.07 20.83
CA SER A 129 8.86 20.64 19.52
C SER A 129 8.85 22.18 19.59
N TRP A 130 9.24 22.84 18.51
CA TRP A 130 9.34 24.31 18.40
C TRP A 130 10.44 24.92 19.28
N GLU A 131 11.70 24.56 19.00
CA GLU A 131 12.85 25.30 19.53
C GLU A 131 13.00 26.65 18.81
N TYR A 132 13.10 27.73 19.57
CA TYR A 132 13.33 29.09 19.06
C TYR A 132 14.80 29.46 19.16
N LEU A 133 15.33 30.19 18.18
CA LEU A 133 16.75 30.58 18.15
C LEU A 133 16.95 32.05 18.58
N TRP A 134 18.01 32.32 19.33
CA TRP A 134 18.58 33.67 19.42
C TRP A 134 19.16 34.12 18.08
N SER A 135 19.40 35.43 17.93
CA SER A 135 20.13 36.00 16.78
C SER A 135 21.57 35.50 16.62
N ASN A 136 22.10 34.78 17.62
CA ASN A 136 23.40 34.11 17.58
C ASN A 136 23.31 32.61 17.24
N GLY A 137 22.16 32.11 16.80
CA GLY A 137 21.96 30.74 16.32
C GLY A 137 21.85 29.65 17.38
N ASN A 138 21.88 29.99 18.68
CA ASN A 138 21.66 29.02 19.75
C ASN A 138 20.17 28.96 20.16
N PRO A 139 19.65 27.78 20.53
CA PRO A 139 18.29 27.65 21.05
C PRO A 139 18.06 28.42 22.35
N ASN A 140 16.88 29.03 22.47
CA ASN A 140 16.37 29.71 23.65
C ASN A 140 14.85 29.94 23.54
N ASN A 141 14.08 29.20 24.34
CA ASN A 141 12.61 29.33 24.37
C ASN A 141 12.11 30.45 25.31
N ASN A 142 13.00 31.29 25.88
CA ASN A 142 12.68 32.30 26.89
C ASN A 142 13.06 33.76 26.48
N GLY A 143 13.17 34.08 25.19
CA GLY A 143 13.66 35.40 24.74
C GLY A 143 13.16 35.84 23.36
N ILE A 144 13.08 37.16 23.17
CA ILE A 144 12.14 37.82 22.25
C ILE A 144 12.43 37.61 20.74
N THR A 145 11.36 37.20 20.04
CA THR A 145 11.04 37.25 18.59
C THR A 145 12.17 37.54 17.58
N ASN A 146 12.63 36.51 16.84
CA ASN A 146 12.92 36.68 15.41
C ASN A 146 12.76 35.39 14.54
N GLN A 147 11.52 35.16 14.10
CA GLN A 147 11.13 34.69 12.75
C GLN A 147 11.49 33.30 12.18
N ASN A 148 12.28 32.41 12.80
CA ASN A 148 12.48 31.05 12.25
C ASN A 148 12.65 29.95 13.33
N PRO A 149 11.56 29.32 13.81
CA PRO A 149 11.64 28.16 14.71
C PRO A 149 12.24 26.93 14.02
N ARG A 150 12.71 25.98 14.85
CA ARG A 150 13.28 24.69 14.49
C ARG A 150 12.60 23.57 15.27
N MET A 151 12.96 22.32 14.96
CA MET A 151 12.40 21.15 15.62
C MET A 151 10.87 21.16 15.54
N ARG A 152 10.30 21.56 14.39
CA ARG A 152 8.85 21.79 14.22
C ARG A 152 8.04 20.50 14.12
N PHE A 153 8.71 19.36 14.02
CA PHE A 153 8.13 18.02 14.05
C PHE A 153 8.56 17.28 15.32
N ASP A 154 7.72 16.38 15.78
CA ASP A 154 7.96 15.44 16.88
C ASP A 154 7.44 14.04 16.49
N GLU A 155 7.71 13.02 17.31
CA GLU A 155 7.19 11.66 17.13
C GLU A 155 6.28 11.25 18.29
N VAL A 156 5.20 10.52 17.98
CA VAL A 156 4.44 9.76 19.00
C VAL A 156 4.60 8.27 18.77
N ARG A 157 5.00 7.56 19.83
CA ARG A 157 5.14 6.10 19.89
C ARG A 157 3.91 5.46 20.54
N TYR A 158 3.31 4.46 19.89
CA TYR A 158 2.14 3.76 20.45
C TYR A 158 2.09 2.28 20.09
N LYS A 159 1.82 1.43 21.10
CA LYS A 159 1.60 0.00 20.93
C LYS A 159 0.11 -0.25 20.64
N LEU A 160 -0.21 -0.71 19.43
CA LEU A 160 -1.58 -0.96 19.02
C LEU A 160 -2.21 -2.12 19.83
N PRO A 161 -3.52 -2.04 20.14
CA PRO A 161 -4.22 -3.11 20.88
C PRO A 161 -4.40 -4.40 20.06
N ALA A 162 -4.24 -4.33 18.73
CA ALA A 162 -4.28 -5.47 17.82
C ALA A 162 -3.28 -5.28 16.69
N LYS A 163 -2.62 -6.38 16.29
CA LYS A 163 -1.69 -6.42 15.16
C LYS A 163 -2.43 -6.25 13.84
N ILE A 164 -1.98 -5.30 13.01
CA ILE A 164 -2.42 -5.18 11.63
C ILE A 164 -1.67 -6.24 10.83
N ALA A 165 -2.39 -7.06 10.07
CA ALA A 165 -1.78 -8.12 9.25
C ALA A 165 -0.99 -7.54 8.06
N VAL A 166 -0.14 -8.37 7.45
CA VAL A 166 0.41 -8.08 6.11
C VAL A 166 -0.72 -7.89 5.10
N SER A 167 -0.58 -6.92 4.20
CA SER A 167 -1.66 -6.40 3.33
C SER A 167 -2.87 -5.80 4.07
N GLY A 168 -2.82 -5.69 5.40
CA GLY A 168 -3.77 -4.92 6.20
C GLY A 168 -3.61 -3.42 5.97
N THR A 169 -4.61 -2.64 6.34
CA THR A 169 -4.71 -1.23 5.97
C THR A 169 -4.53 -0.33 7.19
N LEU A 170 -3.38 0.30 7.34
CA LEU A 170 -3.20 1.37 8.33
C LEU A 170 -3.87 2.65 7.79
N LYS A 171 -4.78 3.22 8.56
CA LYS A 171 -5.45 4.47 8.21
C LYS A 171 -5.42 5.45 9.39
N ILE A 172 -4.92 6.65 9.15
CA ILE A 172 -4.82 7.76 10.10
C ILE A 172 -5.85 8.81 9.69
N VAL A 173 -6.78 9.14 10.58
CA VAL A 173 -7.89 10.06 10.33
C VAL A 173 -7.81 11.20 11.34
N ARG A 174 -7.76 12.45 10.88
CA ARG A 174 -7.76 13.63 11.75
C ARG A 174 -9.13 13.86 12.38
N GLU A 175 -9.17 13.83 13.71
CA GLU A 175 -10.37 14.01 14.53
C GLU A 175 -10.47 15.44 15.08
N SER A 176 -9.35 16.06 15.48
CA SER A 176 -9.30 17.47 15.92
C SER A 176 -7.91 18.11 15.76
N GLY A 177 -7.81 19.43 15.94
CA GLY A 177 -6.57 20.21 15.85
C GLY A 177 -6.01 20.35 14.43
N ASN A 178 -5.03 21.23 14.21
CA ASN A 178 -4.35 21.35 12.92
C ASN A 178 -3.12 20.46 12.91
N ILE A 179 -3.03 19.52 11.97
CA ILE A 179 -2.00 18.48 11.95
C ILE A 179 -1.38 18.42 10.56
N HIS A 180 -0.04 18.40 10.52
CA HIS A 180 0.73 17.96 9.36
C HIS A 180 1.34 16.59 9.68
N LEU A 181 1.12 15.62 8.81
CA LEU A 181 1.62 14.26 8.93
C LEU A 181 2.82 14.09 8.01
N ASP A 182 3.97 13.70 8.56
CA ASP A 182 5.18 13.41 7.77
C ASP A 182 5.16 11.95 7.31
N PHE A 183 5.19 11.03 8.27
CA PHE A 183 5.13 9.59 8.01
C PHE A 183 4.59 8.79 9.20
N ALA A 184 4.28 7.52 8.93
CA ALA A 184 4.17 6.50 9.95
C ALA A 184 5.31 5.47 9.83
N GLU A 185 5.88 5.02 10.95
CA GLU A 185 6.73 3.81 11.00
C GLU A 185 5.94 2.69 11.69
N MET A 186 5.97 1.49 11.11
CA MET A 186 5.30 0.30 11.64
C MET A 186 6.29 -0.84 11.82
N GLU A 187 6.25 -1.52 12.97
CA GLU A 187 7.06 -2.71 13.24
C GLU A 187 6.28 -3.84 13.94
N PRO A 188 6.64 -5.11 13.72
CA PRO A 188 6.29 -6.18 14.64
C PRO A 188 7.05 -5.99 15.96
N ILE A 189 6.32 -5.72 17.05
CA ILE A 189 6.94 -5.61 18.38
C ILE A 189 7.50 -6.99 18.78
N PRO A 190 8.79 -7.10 19.14
CA PRO A 190 9.36 -8.35 19.63
C PRO A 190 8.68 -8.84 20.91
N THR A 191 8.78 -10.14 21.23
CA THR A 191 8.37 -10.64 22.54
C THR A 191 9.12 -9.92 23.66
N ALA A 192 8.43 -9.60 24.76
CA ALA A 192 9.04 -8.96 25.91
C ALA A 192 10.21 -9.81 26.45
N VAL A 193 11.35 -9.17 26.72
CA VAL A 193 12.50 -9.83 27.34
C VAL A 193 12.11 -10.26 28.77
N THR A 194 12.34 -11.52 29.10
CA THR A 194 12.15 -12.05 30.46
C THR A 194 13.41 -11.87 31.29
N ALA A 195 13.27 -11.78 32.62
CA ALA A 195 14.38 -11.73 33.57
C ALA A 195 15.47 -12.77 33.23
N PRO A 196 16.71 -12.36 32.88
CA PRO A 196 17.79 -13.29 32.59
C PRO A 196 18.15 -14.15 33.81
N SER A 197 18.65 -15.37 33.57
CA SER A 197 19.11 -16.23 34.67
C SER A 197 20.13 -15.52 35.57
N GLY A 198 19.89 -15.56 36.89
CA GLY A 198 20.70 -14.88 37.89
C GLY A 198 20.49 -13.37 38.01
N ALA A 199 19.55 -12.77 37.27
CA ALA A 199 19.21 -11.36 37.43
C ALA A 199 18.34 -11.13 38.67
N VAL A 200 18.61 -10.03 39.39
CA VAL A 200 17.68 -9.53 40.42
C VAL A 200 16.60 -8.70 39.74
N THR A 201 15.34 -8.97 40.07
CA THR A 201 14.19 -8.28 39.46
C THR A 201 13.73 -7.13 40.34
N TYR A 202 13.62 -5.94 39.76
CA TYR A 202 13.04 -4.76 40.40
C TYR A 202 11.51 -4.82 40.38
N SER A 203 10.87 -4.45 41.50
CA SER A 203 9.41 -4.50 41.68
C SER A 203 8.78 -3.19 42.17
N GLY A 204 9.55 -2.09 42.21
CA GLY A 204 9.05 -0.76 42.60
C GLY A 204 8.43 0.01 41.43
N ASN A 205 8.25 1.33 41.60
CA ASN A 205 7.59 2.22 40.64
C ASN A 205 8.53 3.29 40.01
N GLY A 206 9.83 3.21 40.29
CA GLY A 206 10.87 4.14 39.87
C GLY A 206 11.48 4.96 41.02
N SER A 207 10.73 5.24 42.10
CA SER A 207 11.19 6.19 43.14
C SER A 207 12.38 5.69 43.96
N ASP A 208 12.50 4.38 44.15
CA ASP A 208 13.57 3.69 44.87
C ASP A 208 14.55 2.94 43.94
N LEU A 209 14.44 3.13 42.62
CA LEU A 209 15.25 2.40 41.63
C LEU A 209 16.76 2.64 41.81
N GLN A 210 17.18 3.85 42.17
CA GLN A 210 18.58 4.12 42.50
C GLN A 210 19.05 3.28 43.70
N THR A 211 18.28 3.27 44.80
CA THR A 211 18.59 2.46 45.99
C THR A 211 18.66 0.98 45.66
N PHE A 212 17.80 0.49 44.76
CA PHE A 212 17.83 -0.88 44.27
C PHE A 212 19.09 -1.17 43.42
N ILE A 213 19.54 -0.23 42.60
CA ILE A 213 20.79 -0.32 41.83
C ILE A 213 22.00 -0.39 42.78
N ASP A 214 22.07 0.52 43.76
CA ASP A 214 23.17 0.57 44.73
C ASP A 214 23.26 -0.73 45.55
N ALA A 215 22.11 -1.26 46.01
CA ALA A 215 22.04 -2.53 46.74
C ALA A 215 22.36 -3.79 45.89
N ASN A 216 22.44 -3.65 44.57
CA ASN A 216 22.65 -4.76 43.63
C ASN A 216 23.78 -4.51 42.62
N GLY A 217 24.72 -3.62 42.97
CA GLY A 217 25.95 -3.43 42.20
C GLY A 217 26.69 -4.75 41.91
N GLY A 218 27.23 -4.87 40.70
CA GLY A 218 27.89 -6.08 40.21
C GLY A 218 26.96 -7.22 39.79
N LYS A 219 25.64 -6.99 39.73
CA LYS A 219 24.66 -7.95 39.25
C LYS A 219 23.98 -7.48 37.96
N LYS A 220 23.28 -8.41 37.31
CA LYS A 220 22.24 -8.08 36.33
C LYS A 220 20.98 -7.66 37.06
N ILE A 221 20.47 -6.47 36.77
CA ILE A 221 19.23 -5.91 37.29
C ILE A 221 18.22 -5.93 36.16
N PHE A 222 17.11 -6.64 36.36
CA PHE A 222 16.00 -6.69 35.42
C PHE A 222 14.88 -5.75 35.87
N VAL A 223 14.44 -4.86 34.98
CA VAL A 223 13.30 -3.96 35.16
C VAL A 223 12.16 -4.47 34.27
N PRO A 224 11.06 -4.98 34.84
CA PRO A 224 9.93 -5.53 34.08
C PRO A 224 9.23 -4.53 33.13
N THR A 225 8.21 -5.02 32.43
CA THR A 225 7.28 -4.16 31.68
C THR A 225 6.58 -3.17 32.62
N GLY A 226 6.59 -1.88 32.27
CA GLY A 226 6.00 -0.82 33.09
C GLY A 226 6.49 0.58 32.72
N VAL A 227 5.89 1.59 33.34
CA VAL A 227 6.34 2.99 33.32
C VAL A 227 6.87 3.33 34.71
N TYR A 228 8.13 3.72 34.78
CA TYR A 228 8.87 3.97 36.01
C TYR A 228 9.23 5.45 36.09
N ASN A 229 8.64 6.17 37.04
CA ASN A 229 8.88 7.61 37.20
C ASN A 229 10.05 7.84 38.17
N VAL A 230 11.11 8.49 37.67
CA VAL A 230 12.36 8.72 38.41
C VAL A 230 12.63 10.22 38.50
N ASN A 231 12.92 10.74 39.70
CA ASN A 231 13.08 12.19 39.93
C ASN A 231 14.56 12.67 39.95
N ARG A 232 15.47 11.84 39.44
CA ARG A 232 16.93 12.01 39.45
C ARG A 232 17.58 11.23 38.33
N GLU A 233 18.85 11.54 38.06
CA GLU A 233 19.72 10.67 37.27
C GLU A 233 19.95 9.33 38.00
N LEU A 234 20.06 8.22 37.24
CA LEU A 234 20.43 6.91 37.78
C LEU A 234 21.93 6.66 37.60
N TYR A 235 22.63 6.46 38.71
CA TYR A 235 24.09 6.37 38.79
C TYR A 235 24.57 4.93 39.00
N PHE A 236 25.55 4.51 38.19
CA PHE A 236 26.10 3.15 38.18
C PHE A 236 27.58 3.15 38.58
N GLY A 237 27.85 3.18 39.89
CA GLY A 237 29.20 3.21 40.47
C GLY A 237 29.86 1.85 40.76
N SER A 238 29.16 0.73 40.53
CA SER A 238 29.69 -0.63 40.80
C SER A 238 30.02 -1.37 39.50
N ALA A 239 31.23 -1.91 39.38
CA ALA A 239 31.67 -2.61 38.17
C ALA A 239 30.84 -3.88 37.88
N ASN A 240 30.69 -4.25 36.60
CA ASN A 240 29.89 -5.39 36.13
C ASN A 240 28.37 -5.29 36.37
N THR A 241 27.84 -4.10 36.66
CA THR A 241 26.39 -3.89 36.82
C THR A 241 25.72 -3.78 35.46
N SER A 242 24.61 -4.48 35.25
CA SER A 242 23.79 -4.36 34.03
C SER A 242 22.36 -3.94 34.36
N LEU A 243 21.80 -2.96 33.66
CA LEU A 243 20.36 -2.63 33.69
C LEU A 243 19.70 -3.19 32.42
N ILE A 244 18.68 -4.03 32.59
CA ILE A 244 18.05 -4.79 31.50
C ILE A 244 16.54 -4.57 31.60
N GLY A 245 15.92 -3.96 30.58
CA GLY A 245 14.47 -3.84 30.49
C GLY A 245 13.80 -5.04 29.82
N ALA A 246 12.48 -5.00 29.72
CA ALA A 246 11.68 -5.95 28.96
C ALA A 246 11.60 -5.63 27.45
N GLY A 247 12.30 -4.60 26.97
CA GLY A 247 12.29 -4.09 25.59
C GLY A 247 11.84 -2.63 25.53
N MET A 248 12.32 -1.87 24.53
CA MET A 248 11.94 -0.47 24.29
C MET A 248 10.43 -0.23 24.10
N TRP A 249 9.67 -1.28 23.77
CA TRP A 249 8.21 -1.23 23.68
C TRP A 249 7.47 -1.51 25.00
N TYR A 250 8.19 -1.89 26.06
CA TYR A 250 7.65 -2.48 27.28
C TYR A 250 8.11 -1.79 28.57
N THR A 251 9.39 -1.41 28.67
CA THR A 251 9.96 -0.80 29.89
C THR A 251 10.35 0.63 29.62
N GLN A 252 9.60 1.56 30.22
CA GLN A 252 9.79 3.00 30.09
C GLN A 252 10.33 3.57 31.40
N ILE A 253 11.49 4.22 31.37
CA ILE A 253 11.98 5.07 32.46
C ILE A 253 11.69 6.52 32.06
N ASN A 254 10.84 7.18 32.85
CA ASN A 254 10.45 8.57 32.68
C ASN A 254 11.12 9.45 33.74
N PHE A 255 11.97 10.38 33.31
CA PHE A 255 12.65 11.32 34.21
C PHE A 255 11.77 12.55 34.45
N THR A 256 11.26 12.69 35.68
CA THR A 256 10.24 13.69 36.01
C THR A 256 10.80 15.03 36.49
N ASN A 257 12.06 15.05 36.93
CA ASN A 257 12.77 16.27 37.33
C ASN A 257 13.57 16.81 36.14
N THR A 258 13.21 18.01 35.67
CA THR A 258 13.80 18.65 34.48
C THR A 258 15.03 19.51 34.78
N SER A 259 15.44 19.59 36.05
CA SER A 259 16.65 20.31 36.46
C SER A 259 17.89 19.63 35.89
N SER A 260 18.89 20.43 35.49
CA SER A 260 20.23 19.95 35.09
C SER A 260 20.77 18.88 36.07
N LEU A 261 21.46 17.86 35.54
CA LEU A 261 22.02 16.71 36.28
C LEU A 261 20.99 15.78 36.97
N ASN A 262 19.68 15.93 36.73
CA ASN A 262 18.64 15.14 37.41
C ASN A 262 17.84 14.19 36.48
N GLY A 263 18.42 13.76 35.37
CA GLY A 263 17.84 12.73 34.51
C GLY A 263 18.88 11.97 33.69
N GLY A 264 18.47 10.82 33.15
CA GLY A 264 19.33 9.92 32.38
C GLY A 264 20.03 8.81 33.18
N LEU A 265 20.86 8.03 32.50
CA LEU A 265 21.67 6.94 33.05
C LEU A 265 23.16 7.31 33.01
N ARG A 266 23.87 7.27 34.15
CA ARG A 266 25.31 7.57 34.24
C ARG A 266 26.13 6.32 34.57
N ALA A 267 26.97 5.88 33.64
CA ALA A 267 27.98 4.85 33.90
C ALA A 267 29.24 5.49 34.53
N ASN A 268 29.71 4.97 35.68
CA ASN A 268 30.95 5.44 36.29
C ASN A 268 31.80 4.31 36.91
N ALA A 269 31.76 3.13 36.29
CA ALA A 269 32.56 1.96 36.68
C ALA A 269 32.89 1.11 35.45
N SER A 270 33.75 0.10 35.62
CA SER A 270 34.10 -0.81 34.53
C SER A 270 32.95 -1.77 34.18
N ASN A 271 32.79 -2.09 32.91
CA ASN A 271 31.84 -3.09 32.41
C ASN A 271 30.37 -2.83 32.83
N ILE A 272 29.91 -1.59 32.67
CA ILE A 272 28.49 -1.23 32.84
C ILE A 272 27.74 -1.53 31.54
N SER A 273 26.53 -2.10 31.62
CA SER A 273 25.70 -2.35 30.43
C SER A 273 24.25 -1.92 30.62
N PHE A 274 23.65 -1.34 29.58
CA PHE A 274 22.25 -0.91 29.55
C PHE A 274 21.56 -1.54 28.33
N THR A 275 20.52 -2.35 28.52
CA THR A 275 19.79 -2.93 27.39
C THR A 275 18.27 -2.88 27.52
N ASP A 276 17.59 -2.82 26.37
CA ASP A 276 16.16 -3.13 26.24
C ASP A 276 15.20 -2.14 26.95
N LEU A 277 15.48 -0.83 26.89
CA LEU A 277 14.75 0.23 27.58
C LEU A 277 14.25 1.33 26.62
N TYR A 278 13.14 1.97 26.99
CA TYR A 278 12.75 3.30 26.50
C TYR A 278 13.01 4.33 27.60
N LEU A 279 13.69 5.42 27.26
CA LEU A 279 14.04 6.53 28.13
C LEU A 279 13.34 7.80 27.62
N THR A 280 12.71 8.54 28.50
CA THR A 280 12.02 9.80 28.15
C THR A 280 12.03 10.75 29.36
N THR A 281 11.67 12.00 29.16
CA THR A 281 11.67 13.02 30.23
C THR A 281 10.51 14.00 30.10
N ASN A 282 10.17 14.66 31.19
CA ASN A 282 9.29 15.83 31.21
C ASN A 282 9.98 17.11 30.65
N SER A 283 11.23 17.05 30.18
CA SER A 283 11.97 18.21 29.68
C SER A 283 11.49 18.66 28.29
N ALA A 284 11.14 19.94 28.18
CA ALA A 284 10.57 20.58 26.98
C ALA A 284 11.53 21.60 26.32
N SER A 285 12.83 21.51 26.59
CA SER A 285 13.87 22.38 26.00
C SER A 285 15.30 21.89 26.27
N ARG A 286 16.27 22.46 25.56
CA ARG A 286 17.71 22.23 25.80
C ARG A 286 18.13 22.65 27.21
N SER A 287 18.64 21.70 27.99
CA SER A 287 19.16 21.92 29.35
C SER A 287 20.55 21.33 29.48
N ASN A 288 21.57 22.17 29.76
CA ASN A 288 22.96 21.71 29.85
C ASN A 288 23.11 20.63 30.93
N SER A 289 23.80 19.55 30.60
CA SER A 289 24.05 18.38 31.47
C SER A 289 22.79 17.58 31.84
N TYR A 290 21.92 17.32 30.87
CA TYR A 290 20.72 16.48 30.97
C TYR A 290 20.65 15.45 29.83
N LYS A 291 21.64 14.55 29.77
CA LYS A 291 21.75 13.54 28.70
C LYS A 291 21.05 12.22 29.05
N GLY A 292 20.42 11.57 28.07
CA GLY A 292 19.73 10.30 28.25
C GLY A 292 20.65 9.17 28.74
N ILE A 293 21.85 9.08 28.17
CA ILE A 293 22.96 8.24 28.67
C ILE A 293 24.22 9.08 28.74
N ASN A 294 24.99 8.97 29.83
CA ASN A 294 26.28 9.64 29.95
C ASN A 294 27.30 8.85 30.79
N GLY A 295 28.51 9.41 30.88
CA GLY A 295 29.61 8.87 31.67
C GLY A 295 30.57 8.01 30.86
N VAL A 296 31.13 6.98 31.49
CA VAL A 296 32.30 6.25 30.97
C VAL A 296 32.02 4.74 30.88
N PHE A 297 32.29 4.18 29.72
CA PHE A 297 32.09 2.75 29.40
C PHE A 297 33.43 2.13 28.96
N THR A 298 33.77 0.97 29.52
CA THR A 298 35.03 0.26 29.24
C THR A 298 34.80 -0.99 28.40
N SER A 299 35.86 -1.63 27.94
CA SER A 299 35.83 -2.95 27.28
C SER A 299 34.90 -3.93 28.01
N GLY A 300 34.00 -4.55 27.25
CA GLY A 300 32.92 -5.41 27.75
C GLY A 300 31.57 -4.70 27.97
N SER A 301 31.55 -3.37 28.11
CA SER A 301 30.32 -2.59 28.26
C SER A 301 29.47 -2.60 27.00
N ILE A 302 28.16 -2.83 27.16
CA ILE A 302 27.19 -2.89 26.06
C ILE A 302 26.04 -1.91 26.33
N VAL A 303 25.75 -1.05 25.37
CA VAL A 303 24.50 -0.30 25.31
C VAL A 303 23.69 -0.83 24.11
N LYS A 304 22.53 -1.46 24.33
CA LYS A 304 21.82 -2.13 23.23
C LYS A 304 20.30 -2.02 23.30
N ASN A 305 19.62 -1.89 22.16
CA ASN A 305 18.15 -1.83 22.08
C ASN A 305 17.56 -0.72 22.98
N ILE A 306 18.24 0.43 23.08
CA ILE A 306 17.76 1.60 23.81
C ILE A 306 17.05 2.54 22.84
N TRP A 307 15.91 3.07 23.25
CA TRP A 307 15.27 4.22 22.59
C TRP A 307 15.23 5.38 23.59
N ALA A 308 15.84 6.52 23.27
CA ALA A 308 15.82 7.71 24.12
C ALA A 308 15.37 8.95 23.35
N GLU A 309 14.45 9.71 23.95
CA GLU A 309 13.83 10.91 23.35
C GLU A 309 13.77 12.08 24.34
N HIS A 310 13.78 13.30 23.77
CA HIS A 310 13.56 14.57 24.49
C HIS A 310 14.59 14.92 25.58
N PHE A 311 15.79 14.34 25.52
CA PHE A 311 16.92 14.75 26.37
C PHE A 311 17.69 15.92 25.74
N GLU A 312 18.64 16.49 26.49
CA GLU A 312 19.65 17.39 25.91
C GLU A 312 20.38 16.66 24.77
N CYS A 313 21.07 15.56 25.08
CA CYS A 313 21.65 14.66 24.10
C CYS A 313 21.11 13.25 24.32
N GLY A 314 21.01 12.45 23.27
CA GLY A 314 20.73 11.02 23.41
C GLY A 314 21.82 10.33 24.24
N VAL A 315 23.08 10.54 23.86
CA VAL A 315 24.26 9.95 24.53
C VAL A 315 25.45 10.94 24.58
N TRP A 316 26.14 11.02 25.71
CA TRP A 316 27.40 11.77 25.83
C TRP A 316 28.46 11.01 26.62
N ILE A 317 29.48 10.52 25.92
CA ILE A 317 30.52 9.66 26.50
C ILE A 317 31.75 10.50 26.85
N ALA A 318 31.96 10.76 28.14
CA ALA A 318 33.11 11.49 28.67
C ALA A 318 33.18 11.39 30.20
N GLN A 319 34.39 11.56 30.76
CA GLN A 319 34.57 11.72 32.20
C GLN A 319 34.59 13.21 32.60
N TYR A 320 33.65 13.62 33.45
CA TYR A 320 33.64 14.94 34.10
C TYR A 320 33.57 14.85 35.64
N ASN A 321 33.42 13.65 36.19
CA ASN A 321 33.32 13.39 37.61
C ASN A 321 34.61 12.78 38.16
N THR A 322 34.71 12.74 39.49
CA THR A 322 35.75 12.01 40.20
C THR A 322 35.33 10.57 40.46
N GLY A 323 36.30 9.65 40.42
CA GLY A 323 36.05 8.20 40.52
C GLY A 323 35.58 7.59 39.20
N GLY A 324 35.70 6.27 39.08
CA GLY A 324 35.44 5.55 37.82
C GLY A 324 36.64 5.55 36.85
N PRO A 325 36.48 4.99 35.64
CA PRO A 325 37.53 4.99 34.62
C PRO A 325 37.75 6.41 34.06
N ALA A 326 38.98 6.70 33.62
CA ALA A 326 39.38 8.04 33.17
C ALA A 326 38.89 8.40 31.75
N ILE A 327 38.81 7.40 30.87
CA ILE A 327 38.30 7.51 29.49
C ILE A 327 37.41 6.30 29.19
N ALA A 328 36.52 6.44 28.20
CA ALA A 328 35.82 5.30 27.64
C ALA A 328 36.72 4.60 26.62
N ASP A 329 36.80 3.27 26.67
CA ASP A 329 37.69 2.50 25.80
C ASP A 329 37.09 1.13 25.49
N GLY A 330 36.80 0.86 24.22
CA GLY A 330 36.39 -0.47 23.73
C GLY A 330 34.95 -0.91 24.03
N PHE A 331 34.00 0.01 24.25
CA PHE A 331 32.59 -0.35 24.42
C PHE A 331 31.86 -0.48 23.07
N THR A 332 30.69 -1.13 23.08
CA THR A 332 29.80 -1.20 21.90
C THR A 332 28.42 -0.65 22.24
N LEU A 333 27.91 0.24 21.37
CA LEU A 333 26.52 0.70 21.39
C LEU A 333 25.83 0.24 20.10
N SER A 334 24.68 -0.41 20.18
CA SER A 334 23.98 -0.85 18.96
C SER A 334 22.47 -1.02 19.02
N HIS A 335 21.81 -1.02 17.86
CA HIS A 335 20.36 -1.29 17.73
C HIS A 335 19.48 -0.23 18.43
N CYS A 336 19.99 0.99 18.59
CA CYS A 336 19.37 2.05 19.37
C CYS A 336 18.64 3.10 18.50
N ARG A 337 17.79 3.92 19.15
CA ARG A 337 17.05 5.03 18.55
C ARG A 337 17.25 6.28 19.43
N PHE A 338 17.90 7.31 18.90
CA PHE A 338 18.11 8.58 19.60
C PHE A 338 17.44 9.67 18.79
N ARG A 339 16.21 10.03 19.20
CA ARG A 339 15.32 10.87 18.40
C ARG A 339 14.86 12.08 19.20
N ASN A 340 14.59 13.19 18.51
CA ASN A 340 13.96 14.38 19.11
C ASN A 340 14.73 14.90 20.35
N ASN A 341 16.07 14.89 20.34
CA ASN A 341 16.89 15.47 21.41
C ASN A 341 17.31 16.91 21.05
N TYR A 342 17.48 17.79 22.05
CA TYR A 342 17.70 19.23 21.83
C TYR A 342 19.14 19.61 21.44
N ALA A 343 20.04 18.63 21.43
CA ALA A 343 21.44 18.71 21.05
C ALA A 343 21.85 17.37 20.40
N ASP A 344 23.10 16.93 20.59
CA ASP A 344 23.71 15.76 19.93
C ASP A 344 22.88 14.47 20.04
N GLY A 345 22.85 13.67 18.97
CA GLY A 345 22.35 12.30 19.04
C GLY A 345 23.27 11.42 19.88
N ILE A 346 24.57 11.41 19.54
CA ILE A 346 25.67 10.85 20.34
C ILE A 346 26.97 11.65 20.16
N ASN A 347 27.66 11.92 21.27
CA ASN A 347 29.02 12.47 21.25
C ASN A 347 30.03 11.52 21.93
N LEU A 348 31.03 11.05 21.17
CA LEU A 348 32.19 10.29 21.66
C LEU A 348 33.32 11.26 22.01
N CYS A 349 33.38 11.66 23.28
CA CYS A 349 34.08 12.85 23.70
C CYS A 349 35.30 12.52 24.58
N LYS A 350 36.22 13.49 24.72
CA LYS A 350 37.23 13.56 25.79
C LYS A 350 38.03 12.26 26.00
N GLY A 351 38.83 11.89 25.00
CA GLY A 351 39.70 10.72 25.08
C GLY A 351 39.01 9.36 24.85
N THR A 352 37.73 9.34 24.48
CA THR A 352 37.02 8.10 24.12
C THR A 352 37.77 7.36 23.01
N ALA A 353 37.99 6.05 23.18
CA ALA A 353 38.82 5.26 22.28
C ALA A 353 38.19 3.90 21.91
N ASN A 354 38.61 3.34 20.77
CA ASN A 354 38.31 1.98 20.28
C ASN A 354 36.81 1.59 20.30
N SER A 355 35.90 2.55 20.35
CA SER A 355 34.48 2.31 20.63
C SER A 355 33.68 2.22 19.34
N VAL A 356 32.67 1.34 19.32
CA VAL A 356 31.83 1.08 18.15
C VAL A 356 30.39 1.48 18.43
N VAL A 357 29.82 2.28 17.53
CA VAL A 357 28.41 2.69 17.56
C VAL A 357 27.78 2.27 16.24
N GLU A 358 26.86 1.31 16.27
CA GLU A 358 26.37 0.66 15.05
C GLU A 358 24.90 0.26 15.03
N HIS A 359 24.30 0.16 13.84
CA HIS A 359 22.89 -0.22 13.69
C HIS A 359 21.96 0.71 14.50
N CYS A 360 22.20 2.02 14.46
CA CYS A 360 21.44 3.01 15.22
C CYS A 360 20.72 3.99 14.29
N ASN A 361 19.57 4.49 14.75
CA ASN A 361 18.89 5.60 14.09
C ASN A 361 18.95 6.86 14.96
N PHE A 362 19.44 7.92 14.36
CA PHE A 362 19.48 9.27 14.89
C PHE A 362 18.48 10.10 14.07
N ARG A 363 17.55 10.80 14.72
CA ARG A 363 16.55 11.57 13.99
C ARG A 363 16.14 12.85 14.70
N ASN A 364 16.02 13.95 13.96
CA ASN A 364 15.43 15.20 14.47
C ASN A 364 16.15 15.77 15.71
N ASN A 365 17.46 15.51 15.83
CA ASN A 365 18.29 16.00 16.93
C ASN A 365 18.80 17.43 16.65
N GLY A 366 19.12 18.17 17.73
CA GLY A 366 19.41 19.61 17.75
C GLY A 366 20.88 20.02 17.79
N ASP A 367 21.77 19.08 17.53
CA ASP A 367 23.18 19.27 17.20
C ASP A 367 23.61 18.03 16.41
N ASP A 368 24.92 17.77 16.30
CA ASP A 368 25.46 16.64 15.57
C ASP A 368 24.80 15.30 15.95
N ASP A 369 24.20 14.59 14.99
CA ASP A 369 23.59 13.27 15.23
C ASP A 369 24.64 12.27 15.75
N GLN A 370 25.87 12.35 15.24
CA GLN A 370 26.99 11.48 15.56
C GLN A 370 28.31 12.27 15.55
N ALA A 371 28.85 12.59 16.71
CA ALA A 371 30.08 13.37 16.86
C ALA A 371 31.21 12.61 17.54
N ILE A 372 32.45 12.95 17.14
CA ILE A 372 33.68 12.59 17.86
C ILE A 372 34.41 13.88 18.19
N TRP A 373 34.47 14.24 19.47
CA TRP A 373 35.11 15.47 19.93
C TRP A 373 36.27 15.17 20.89
N SER A 374 37.50 15.48 20.46
CA SER A 374 38.70 15.30 21.29
C SER A 374 38.87 16.40 22.35
N ALA A 375 37.82 16.63 23.16
CA ALA A 375 37.72 17.72 24.14
C ALA A 375 38.80 17.69 25.23
N ASP A 376 38.98 18.82 25.93
CA ASP A 376 39.88 19.00 27.08
C ASP A 376 41.34 18.54 26.83
N GLY A 377 41.79 18.56 25.58
CA GLY A 377 43.12 18.08 25.19
C GLY A 377 43.28 16.56 25.18
N LEU A 378 42.20 15.79 25.36
CA LEU A 378 42.21 14.33 25.39
C LEU A 378 41.80 13.76 24.02
N GLU A 379 42.76 13.11 23.38
CA GLU A 379 42.65 12.61 22.01
C GLU A 379 41.65 11.44 21.88
N CYS A 380 40.59 11.59 21.09
CA CYS A 380 39.70 10.47 20.76
C CYS A 380 40.34 9.62 19.64
N ILE A 381 40.47 8.31 19.85
CA ILE A 381 41.29 7.42 19.00
C ILE A 381 40.49 6.19 18.52
N ASN A 382 40.52 5.91 17.22
CA ASN A 382 40.03 4.64 16.63
C ASN A 382 38.56 4.31 16.95
N ASN A 383 37.71 5.33 17.11
CA ASN A 383 36.26 5.12 17.26
C ASN A 383 35.59 4.92 15.90
N THR A 384 34.48 4.19 15.86
CA THR A 384 33.77 3.84 14.63
C THR A 384 32.26 4.08 14.76
N PHE A 385 31.71 4.93 13.89
CA PHE A 385 30.29 4.93 13.54
C PHE A 385 30.07 4.06 12.30
N ARG A 386 29.14 3.10 12.34
CA ARG A 386 28.84 2.29 11.14
C ARG A 386 27.40 1.78 11.06
N TYR A 387 26.86 1.56 9.85
CA TYR A 387 25.49 1.06 9.68
C TYR A 387 24.43 1.89 10.42
N ASN A 388 24.64 3.21 10.52
CA ASN A 388 23.72 4.12 11.20
C ASN A 388 22.97 4.99 10.19
N THR A 389 21.73 5.34 10.52
CA THR A 389 20.88 6.23 9.73
C THR A 389 20.63 7.53 10.51
N SER A 390 21.17 8.64 10.00
CA SER A 390 20.96 10.02 10.46
C SER A 390 19.90 10.69 9.57
N GLU A 391 18.88 11.30 10.19
CA GLU A 391 17.73 11.83 9.47
C GLU A 391 17.19 13.13 10.09
N ASN A 392 16.85 14.12 9.26
CA ASN A 392 16.15 15.34 9.70
C ASN A 392 16.83 16.12 10.85
N CYS A 393 18.13 15.92 11.12
CA CYS A 393 18.87 16.69 12.12
C CYS A 393 18.81 18.18 11.75
N TRP A 394 18.33 19.02 12.68
CA TRP A 394 17.90 20.39 12.38
C TRP A 394 18.98 21.45 12.64
N ARG A 395 20.17 21.03 13.11
CA ARG A 395 21.33 21.89 13.40
C ARG A 395 22.63 21.08 13.37
N ALA A 396 23.73 21.70 12.96
CA ALA A 396 25.06 21.11 12.86
C ALA A 396 25.24 20.04 11.75
N CYS A 397 25.35 18.74 12.03
CA CYS A 397 25.47 17.72 10.97
C CYS A 397 25.10 16.26 11.32
N GLY A 398 25.15 15.36 10.33
CA GLY A 398 24.88 13.93 10.51
C GLY A 398 26.06 13.08 10.99
N LEU A 399 27.29 13.51 10.69
CA LEU A 399 28.55 12.89 11.12
C LEU A 399 29.64 13.96 11.28
N ALA A 400 30.16 14.10 12.50
CA ALA A 400 31.19 15.07 12.85
C ALA A 400 32.49 14.42 13.36
N ILE A 401 33.63 14.91 12.89
CA ILE A 401 34.96 14.62 13.46
C ILE A 401 35.66 15.93 13.84
N TYR A 402 35.92 16.10 15.13
CA TYR A 402 36.59 17.27 15.73
C TYR A 402 37.92 16.88 16.39
N GLY A 403 38.92 16.58 15.54
CA GLY A 403 40.28 16.19 15.96
C GLY A 403 40.44 14.69 16.21
N GLY A 404 41.56 14.31 16.81
CA GLY A 404 41.85 12.93 17.18
C GLY A 404 42.70 12.18 16.14
N LYS A 405 42.63 10.83 16.21
CA LYS A 405 43.38 9.91 15.35
C LYS A 405 42.58 8.66 14.96
N ASN A 406 42.71 8.20 13.71
CA ASN A 406 42.15 6.93 13.21
C ASN A 406 40.62 6.76 13.37
N ASN A 407 39.87 7.84 13.58
CA ASN A 407 38.42 7.74 13.76
C ASN A 407 37.71 7.50 12.42
N LYS A 408 36.58 6.78 12.46
CA LYS A 408 35.91 6.26 11.26
C LYS A 408 34.40 6.47 11.28
N GLY A 409 33.84 6.74 10.10
CA GLY A 409 32.40 6.75 9.85
C GLY A 409 32.10 6.07 8.52
N TYR A 410 31.41 4.94 8.51
CA TYR A 410 31.16 4.22 7.25
C TYR A 410 29.87 3.42 7.14
N ASN A 411 29.47 3.07 5.91
CA ASN A 411 28.19 2.40 5.65
C ASN A 411 26.99 3.18 6.23
N LEU A 412 26.97 4.50 6.06
CA LEU A 412 25.95 5.39 6.66
C LEU A 412 24.91 5.85 5.64
N ILE A 413 23.71 6.17 6.13
CA ILE A 413 22.74 7.00 5.43
C ILE A 413 22.57 8.28 6.24
N ILE A 414 22.69 9.44 5.58
CA ILE A 414 22.51 10.76 6.16
C ILE A 414 21.52 11.50 5.24
N LYS A 415 20.32 11.81 5.73
CA LYS A 415 19.20 12.28 4.88
C LYS A 415 18.46 13.47 5.49
N ASP A 416 18.16 14.47 4.68
CA ASP A 416 17.30 15.61 5.03
C ASP A 416 17.78 16.49 6.21
N ASN A 417 19.02 16.32 6.68
CA ASN A 417 19.60 17.22 7.68
C ASN A 417 19.63 18.66 7.15
N LEU A 418 19.27 19.62 8.00
CA LEU A 418 19.13 21.03 7.59
C LEU A 418 20.49 21.68 7.32
N GLU A 419 21.50 21.35 8.11
CA GLU A 419 22.88 21.81 7.91
C GLU A 419 23.71 20.71 7.20
N ALA A 420 24.97 20.46 7.58
CA ALA A 420 25.82 19.55 6.82
C ALA A 420 25.37 18.08 6.95
N GLY A 421 25.71 17.27 5.95
CA GLY A 421 25.66 15.81 6.10
C GLY A 421 26.88 15.32 6.88
N ILE A 422 28.08 15.71 6.43
CA ILE A 422 29.36 15.36 7.03
C ILE A 422 30.12 16.65 7.35
N ARG A 423 30.70 16.76 8.56
CA ARG A 423 31.55 17.89 8.96
C ARG A 423 32.90 17.40 9.52
N VAL A 424 33.99 18.03 9.08
CA VAL A 424 35.33 17.78 9.63
C VAL A 424 36.01 19.12 9.89
N SER A 425 36.28 19.43 11.16
CA SER A 425 36.90 20.70 11.53
C SER A 425 37.65 20.63 12.86
N ASN A 426 38.56 21.56 13.11
CA ASN A 426 39.17 21.77 14.43
C ASN A 426 38.58 22.99 15.15
N ASN A 427 37.27 23.18 15.01
CA ASN A 427 36.53 24.37 15.44
C ASN A 427 36.19 24.40 16.95
N PHE A 428 36.37 23.29 17.68
CA PHE A 428 36.12 23.23 19.12
C PHE A 428 37.43 23.06 19.89
N PRO A 429 37.53 23.58 21.14
CA PRO A 429 38.70 23.37 22.00
C PRO A 429 38.97 21.88 22.21
N GLY A 430 40.22 21.45 22.11
CA GLY A 430 40.56 20.03 22.22
C GLY A 430 41.96 19.68 21.72
N ALA A 431 42.25 18.37 21.70
CA ALA A 431 43.41 17.83 21.00
C ALA A 431 43.23 18.02 19.48
N PRO A 432 44.30 18.41 18.75
CA PRO A 432 44.24 18.63 17.31
C PRO A 432 44.03 17.32 16.53
N PHE A 433 43.92 17.43 15.21
CA PHE A 433 44.15 16.29 14.32
C PHE A 433 45.60 15.82 14.47
N ASN A 434 45.81 14.53 14.73
CA ASN A 434 47.15 13.97 14.94
C ASN A 434 47.99 14.03 13.64
N ASN A 435 49.32 14.07 13.78
CA ASN A 435 50.25 13.93 12.66
C ASN A 435 50.27 12.50 12.10
N ASP A 436 50.02 11.51 12.95
CA ASP A 436 50.02 10.08 12.63
C ASP A 436 48.59 9.56 12.45
N GLY A 437 48.44 8.52 11.62
CA GLY A 437 47.16 7.88 11.35
C GLY A 437 46.35 8.54 10.23
N MET A 438 45.12 8.07 10.03
CA MET A 438 44.22 8.54 8.97
C MET A 438 42.76 8.39 9.43
N HIS A 439 41.98 9.47 9.37
CA HIS A 439 40.54 9.42 9.58
C HIS A 439 39.85 8.92 8.31
N GLU A 440 38.90 7.98 8.44
CA GLU A 440 38.28 7.29 7.30
C GLU A 440 36.77 7.53 7.28
N ILE A 441 36.27 8.17 6.22
CA ILE A 441 34.84 8.44 6.03
C ILE A 441 34.41 7.82 4.70
N HIS A 442 33.66 6.71 4.70
CA HIS A 442 33.44 5.98 3.46
C HIS A 442 32.14 5.17 3.36
N ASP A 443 31.74 4.81 2.14
CA ASP A 443 30.49 4.09 1.89
C ASP A 443 29.27 4.84 2.49
N ILE A 444 29.12 6.13 2.21
CA ILE A 444 28.02 6.96 2.76
C ILE A 444 27.12 7.48 1.65
N THR A 445 25.81 7.38 1.86
CA THR A 445 24.82 8.17 1.10
C THR A 445 24.49 9.43 1.90
N VAL A 446 24.79 10.60 1.32
CA VAL A 446 24.33 11.91 1.83
C VAL A 446 23.24 12.41 0.90
N SER A 447 22.04 12.67 1.41
CA SER A 447 20.91 13.13 0.60
C SER A 447 20.29 14.38 1.20
N THR A 448 20.14 15.42 0.39
CA THR A 448 19.38 16.62 0.75
C THR A 448 19.93 17.43 1.93
N CYS A 449 21.24 17.40 2.14
CA CYS A 449 21.94 18.18 3.16
C CYS A 449 22.62 19.43 2.59
N GLY A 450 23.19 20.25 3.47
CA GLY A 450 23.70 21.60 3.19
C GLY A 450 22.57 22.65 3.26
N THR A 451 22.94 23.93 3.35
CA THR A 451 22.00 25.06 3.40
C THR A 451 22.70 26.38 3.06
N PHE A 452 21.99 27.37 2.51
CA PHE A 452 22.47 28.75 2.44
C PHE A 452 22.50 29.47 3.77
N ASN A 453 21.68 29.00 4.71
CA ASN A 453 21.40 29.68 5.96
C ASN A 453 21.38 28.66 7.10
N ASP A 454 22.55 28.34 7.61
CA ASP A 454 22.70 27.59 8.86
C ASP A 454 22.08 28.36 10.04
N THR A 455 22.11 27.77 11.24
CA THR A 455 21.58 28.45 12.44
C THR A 455 22.28 29.79 12.75
N TYR A 456 23.46 30.06 12.17
CA TYR A 456 24.23 31.30 12.31
C TYR A 456 24.15 32.22 11.06
N ASN A 457 23.25 31.93 10.12
CA ASN A 457 23.07 32.59 8.82
C ASN A 457 24.28 32.50 7.86
N ASN A 458 24.99 31.37 7.86
CA ASN A 458 26.10 31.08 6.96
C ASN A 458 25.76 29.96 5.96
N PRO A 459 26.40 29.98 4.77
CA PRO A 459 26.33 28.88 3.82
C PRO A 459 27.14 27.68 4.33
N VAL A 460 26.52 26.49 4.30
CA VAL A 460 27.11 25.21 4.68
C VAL A 460 26.89 24.21 3.54
N ALA A 461 27.91 23.43 3.18
CA ALA A 461 27.81 22.41 2.14
C ALA A 461 27.29 21.08 2.70
N ALA A 462 26.89 20.14 1.83
CA ALA A 462 26.53 18.78 2.27
C ALA A 462 27.72 18.03 2.89
N VAL A 463 28.94 18.30 2.43
CA VAL A 463 30.20 17.91 3.08
C VAL A 463 31.01 19.17 3.37
N ASP A 464 31.17 19.52 4.64
CA ASP A 464 31.78 20.78 5.12
C ASP A 464 33.09 20.50 5.86
N ILE A 465 34.21 20.64 5.16
CA ILE A 465 35.56 20.45 5.71
C ILE A 465 36.22 21.82 5.88
N PHE A 466 36.60 22.18 7.11
CA PHE A 466 37.24 23.47 7.32
C PHE A 466 38.24 23.54 8.48
N SER A 467 39.31 24.31 8.26
CA SER A 467 40.26 24.64 9.33
C SER A 467 39.82 25.87 10.14
N ALA A 468 40.17 25.82 11.42
CA ALA A 468 39.99 26.82 12.46
C ALA A 468 41.21 26.82 13.41
N THR A 469 41.10 27.47 14.57
CA THR A 469 42.20 27.67 15.55
C THR A 469 42.02 27.01 16.92
N ASN A 470 40.90 26.35 17.18
CA ASN A 470 40.51 26.00 18.56
C ASN A 470 41.12 24.67 19.04
N ALA A 471 41.31 23.69 18.14
CA ALA A 471 42.13 22.50 18.37
C ALA A 471 43.34 22.50 17.42
N GLY A 472 44.38 23.26 17.77
CA GLY A 472 45.51 23.55 16.89
C GLY A 472 45.10 24.41 15.68
N SER A 473 45.95 24.48 14.65
CA SER A 473 45.75 25.33 13.46
C SER A 473 45.41 24.57 12.16
N GLN A 474 45.33 23.24 12.21
CA GLN A 474 45.27 22.38 11.02
C GLN A 474 44.18 21.31 11.13
N VAL A 475 43.47 21.08 10.03
CA VAL A 475 42.75 19.81 9.78
C VAL A 475 43.65 18.96 8.89
N LYS A 476 43.85 17.69 9.22
CA LYS A 476 44.75 16.84 8.44
C LYS A 476 44.48 15.34 8.58
N ASN A 477 45.04 14.59 7.64
CA ASN A 477 44.99 13.13 7.59
C ASN A 477 43.53 12.63 7.53
N VAL A 478 42.81 13.02 6.48
CA VAL A 478 41.40 12.67 6.30
C VAL A 478 41.19 12.09 4.89
N GLN A 479 40.65 10.88 4.81
CA GLN A 479 40.24 10.28 3.53
C GLN A 479 38.73 10.05 3.48
N LEU A 480 38.13 10.50 2.38
CA LEU A 480 36.72 10.30 2.04
C LEU A 480 36.63 9.41 0.80
N TYR A 481 35.87 8.30 0.84
CA TYR A 481 35.72 7.45 -0.35
C TYR A 481 34.39 6.70 -0.50
N ASN A 482 33.97 6.40 -1.73
CA ASN A 482 32.65 5.83 -2.05
C ASN A 482 31.49 6.59 -1.37
N ILE A 483 31.46 7.92 -1.56
CA ILE A 483 30.41 8.80 -1.05
C ILE A 483 29.48 9.15 -2.22
N ASP A 484 28.17 8.95 -2.05
CA ASP A 484 27.17 9.42 -3.00
C ASP A 484 26.38 10.57 -2.38
N ILE A 485 26.54 11.78 -2.93
CA ILE A 485 25.88 13.03 -2.51
C ILE A 485 24.73 13.30 -3.49
N ASN A 486 23.49 13.27 -3.00
CA ASN A 486 22.30 13.49 -3.80
C ASN A 486 21.60 14.79 -3.38
N ASP A 487 21.21 15.60 -4.37
CA ASP A 487 20.35 16.78 -4.23
C ASP A 487 20.73 17.73 -3.07
N SER A 488 22.03 18.07 -2.91
CA SER A 488 22.44 19.00 -1.84
C SER A 488 21.73 20.35 -1.96
N ARG A 489 21.25 20.90 -0.83
CA ARG A 489 20.42 22.12 -0.85
C ARG A 489 21.28 23.33 -1.28
N ASN A 490 22.50 23.40 -0.76
CA ASN A 490 23.56 24.32 -1.18
C ASN A 490 24.65 23.55 -1.96
N ASP A 491 25.88 24.08 -2.02
CA ASP A 491 27.10 23.45 -2.52
C ASP A 491 27.29 22.02 -1.96
N ALA A 492 27.85 21.10 -2.75
CA ALA A 492 27.96 19.70 -2.37
C ALA A 492 29.15 19.44 -1.44
N ILE A 493 30.34 19.94 -1.80
CA ILE A 493 31.57 19.81 -1.01
C ILE A 493 32.17 21.21 -0.81
N SER A 494 32.52 21.54 0.43
CA SER A 494 33.28 22.74 0.83
C SER A 494 34.59 22.32 1.49
N ILE A 495 35.70 22.89 1.00
CA ILE A 495 37.05 22.74 1.56
C ILE A 495 37.55 24.16 1.86
N SER A 496 37.55 24.58 3.12
CA SER A 496 37.77 26.00 3.43
C SER A 496 38.67 26.28 4.64
N LYS A 497 39.30 27.45 4.64
CA LYS A 497 39.92 28.01 5.86
C LYS A 497 39.00 29.07 6.45
N ARG A 498 38.43 28.80 7.63
CA ARG A 498 37.70 29.82 8.42
C ARG A 498 38.67 30.56 9.35
N SER A 499 39.61 29.84 9.96
CA SER A 499 40.81 30.40 10.59
C SER A 499 41.95 29.38 10.62
N GLY A 500 43.10 29.74 11.19
CA GLY A 500 44.25 28.84 11.34
C GLY A 500 45.16 28.84 10.12
N ASP A 501 45.77 27.69 9.87
CA ASP A 501 46.79 27.49 8.83
C ASP A 501 46.16 26.90 7.55
N GLY A 502 45.59 25.70 7.63
CA GLY A 502 45.00 25.05 6.46
C GLY A 502 44.66 23.58 6.64
N ILE A 503 44.63 22.88 5.50
CA ILE A 503 44.14 21.51 5.36
C ILE A 503 45.21 20.65 4.64
N TYR A 504 45.63 19.55 5.24
CA TYR A 504 46.78 18.75 4.78
C TYR A 504 46.46 17.26 4.68
N ASN A 505 46.99 16.57 3.66
CA ASN A 505 46.78 15.13 3.46
C ASN A 505 45.27 14.77 3.46
N LEU A 506 44.53 15.53 2.66
CA LEU A 506 43.12 15.28 2.35
C LEU A 506 43.01 14.40 1.10
N SER A 507 42.14 13.41 1.11
CA SER A 507 41.93 12.52 -0.05
C SER A 507 40.45 12.32 -0.32
N PHE A 508 40.01 12.45 -1.56
CA PHE A 508 38.68 12.05 -2.04
C PHE A 508 38.80 10.97 -3.12
N LYS A 509 38.01 9.90 -3.04
CA LYS A 509 38.03 8.83 -4.05
C LYS A 509 36.64 8.24 -4.32
N ASP A 510 36.31 8.01 -5.58
CA ASP A 510 35.04 7.37 -5.98
C ASP A 510 33.82 8.14 -5.42
N ILE A 511 33.76 9.44 -5.68
CA ILE A 511 32.70 10.32 -5.16
C ILE A 511 31.70 10.62 -6.27
N THR A 512 30.42 10.38 -6.02
CA THR A 512 29.32 10.76 -6.92
C THR A 512 28.59 11.96 -6.35
N VAL A 513 28.42 13.02 -7.14
CA VAL A 513 27.49 14.11 -6.84
C VAL A 513 26.40 14.16 -7.91
N ASN A 514 25.16 13.97 -7.49
CA ASN A 514 23.98 13.96 -8.33
C ASN A 514 22.95 14.96 -7.77
N GLY A 515 23.01 16.20 -8.24
CA GLY A 515 22.21 17.29 -7.70
C GLY A 515 22.93 18.11 -6.62
N THR A 516 22.99 19.42 -6.84
CA THR A 516 23.55 20.42 -5.92
C THR A 516 22.82 21.76 -6.10
N GLY A 517 22.86 22.66 -5.12
CA GLY A 517 22.26 24.00 -5.20
C GLY A 517 20.72 24.02 -5.30
N LYS A 518 20.03 23.03 -4.73
CA LYS A 518 18.56 22.87 -4.86
C LYS A 518 17.71 23.93 -4.14
N GLU A 519 18.28 24.63 -3.17
CA GLU A 519 17.61 25.69 -2.41
C GLU A 519 17.49 27.00 -3.22
N TYR A 520 18.34 27.18 -4.24
CA TYR A 520 18.46 28.43 -5.00
C TYR A 520 17.18 28.73 -5.81
N PRO A 521 16.73 30.00 -5.88
CA PRO A 521 17.34 31.22 -5.32
C PRO A 521 16.91 31.54 -3.87
N ASN A 522 16.18 30.65 -3.20
CA ASN A 522 15.57 30.91 -1.91
C ASN A 522 16.59 30.82 -0.75
N ASN A 523 16.20 31.29 0.43
CA ASN A 523 17.00 31.28 1.68
C ASN A 523 18.40 31.91 1.62
N ASN A 524 18.78 32.63 0.55
CA ASN A 524 20.01 33.42 0.51
C ASN A 524 19.88 34.66 1.41
N ALA A 525 20.00 34.47 2.73
CA ALA A 525 19.72 35.50 3.75
C ALA A 525 20.60 36.75 3.67
N LEU A 526 21.67 36.71 2.90
CA LEU A 526 22.62 37.81 2.73
C LEU A 526 22.51 38.46 1.35
N ASN A 527 21.60 37.96 0.49
CA ASN A 527 21.43 38.34 -0.91
C ASN A 527 22.76 38.47 -1.67
N ARG A 528 23.75 37.64 -1.28
CA ARG A 528 25.10 37.69 -1.80
C ARG A 528 25.06 37.14 -3.22
N ASN A 529 25.48 37.95 -4.18
CA ASN A 529 25.58 37.58 -5.59
C ASN A 529 26.82 36.70 -5.84
N TRP A 530 26.89 35.57 -5.12
CA TRP A 530 27.94 34.56 -5.22
C TRP A 530 27.40 33.40 -6.08
N GLY A 531 28.27 32.71 -6.79
CA GLY A 531 27.91 31.45 -7.46
C GLY A 531 27.63 30.38 -6.42
N ARG A 532 26.63 29.53 -6.67
CA ARG A 532 26.13 28.50 -5.74
C ARG A 532 25.65 27.26 -6.48
N GLY A 533 25.72 26.11 -5.79
CA GLY A 533 25.53 24.81 -6.42
C GLY A 533 26.84 24.28 -7.01
N TYR A 534 27.98 24.59 -6.38
CA TYR A 534 29.24 23.95 -6.76
C TYR A 534 29.24 22.47 -6.40
N PHE A 535 29.97 21.68 -7.19
CA PHE A 535 30.31 20.31 -6.82
C PHE A 535 31.45 20.31 -5.79
N VAL A 536 32.47 21.17 -5.99
CA VAL A 536 33.52 21.46 -5.02
C VAL A 536 33.75 22.97 -4.93
N LEU A 537 33.68 23.53 -3.73
CA LEU A 537 34.06 24.91 -3.41
C LEU A 537 35.33 24.89 -2.56
N ILE A 538 36.38 25.56 -3.03
CA ILE A 538 37.60 25.82 -2.24
C ILE A 538 37.66 27.31 -1.91
N ALA A 539 37.82 27.65 -0.62
CA ALA A 539 37.67 29.03 -0.14
C ALA A 539 38.57 29.41 1.05
N GLY A 540 38.93 30.68 1.14
CA GLY A 540 39.54 31.29 2.33
C GLY A 540 41.08 31.21 2.41
N SER A 541 41.77 30.95 1.30
CA SER A 541 43.24 30.79 1.25
C SER A 541 43.79 29.75 2.23
N PRO A 542 43.33 28.48 2.19
CA PRO A 542 43.96 27.40 2.93
C PRO A 542 45.43 27.21 2.50
N ASN A 543 46.25 26.71 3.42
CA ASN A 543 47.53 26.08 3.10
C ASN A 543 47.37 24.56 3.01
N GLY A 544 48.32 23.88 2.38
CA GLY A 544 48.46 22.42 2.43
C GLY A 544 48.13 21.70 1.13
N ASN A 545 47.43 20.57 1.21
CA ASN A 545 47.16 19.72 0.04
C ASN A 545 45.93 18.83 0.21
N GLY A 546 45.30 18.56 -0.93
CA GLY A 546 44.30 17.53 -1.12
C GLY A 546 44.43 16.86 -2.47
N THR A 547 44.10 15.56 -2.51
CA THR A 547 44.08 14.76 -3.74
C THR A 547 42.69 14.23 -4.03
N TYR A 548 42.40 13.99 -5.31
CA TYR A 548 41.14 13.35 -5.72
C TYR A 548 41.33 12.27 -6.79
N CYS A 549 40.36 11.35 -6.86
CA CYS A 549 40.24 10.36 -7.92
C CYS A 549 38.77 9.97 -8.14
N ASN A 550 38.36 9.75 -9.40
CA ASN A 550 37.00 9.31 -9.77
C ASN A 550 35.88 10.17 -9.15
N MET A 551 35.99 11.50 -9.28
CA MET A 551 34.91 12.43 -8.95
C MET A 551 33.92 12.49 -10.12
N ASN A 552 32.66 12.14 -9.89
CA ASN A 552 31.60 12.12 -10.91
C ASN A 552 30.53 13.15 -10.54
N TYR A 553 30.21 14.06 -11.46
CA TYR A 553 29.31 15.19 -11.19
C TYR A 553 28.16 15.27 -12.19
N SER A 554 26.93 15.47 -11.71
CA SER A 554 25.73 15.58 -12.55
C SER A 554 24.64 16.46 -11.92
N ASN A 555 23.71 16.95 -12.75
CA ASN A 555 22.49 17.64 -12.33
C ASN A 555 22.69 18.89 -11.45
N ARG A 556 23.68 19.74 -11.80
CA ARG A 556 23.91 21.03 -11.13
C ARG A 556 22.66 21.91 -11.15
N GLY A 557 22.20 22.32 -9.96
CA GLY A 557 21.30 23.45 -9.76
C GLY A 557 22.06 24.70 -9.29
N GLY A 558 21.34 25.75 -8.92
CA GLY A 558 21.94 27.03 -8.54
C GLY A 558 22.45 27.86 -9.71
N ASN A 559 23.25 28.89 -9.39
CA ASN A 559 23.80 29.88 -10.32
C ASN A 559 25.33 29.78 -10.50
N ALA A 560 25.97 28.72 -9.98
CA ALA A 560 27.39 28.47 -10.17
C ALA A 560 27.77 28.39 -11.66
N ALA A 561 28.72 29.26 -12.06
CA ALA A 561 29.21 29.35 -13.43
C ALA A 561 30.13 28.18 -13.85
N ALA A 562 30.67 27.44 -12.87
CA ALA A 562 31.61 26.33 -13.07
C ALA A 562 31.19 25.10 -12.24
N ASN A 563 31.82 23.95 -12.52
CA ASN A 563 31.67 22.75 -11.69
C ASN A 563 32.35 22.91 -10.33
N GLU A 564 33.53 23.51 -10.33
CA GLU A 564 34.35 23.76 -9.15
C GLU A 564 34.72 25.26 -9.13
N GLU A 565 34.63 25.90 -7.96
CA GLU A 565 35.19 27.24 -7.75
C GLU A 565 36.39 27.15 -6.80
N ILE A 566 37.52 27.67 -7.28
CA ILE A 566 38.77 27.80 -6.53
C ILE A 566 38.93 29.28 -6.18
N SER A 567 38.19 29.72 -5.15
CA SER A 567 38.21 31.10 -4.68
C SER A 567 39.36 31.32 -3.70
N ALA A 568 40.40 32.03 -4.14
CA ALA A 568 41.61 32.29 -3.37
C ALA A 568 42.23 31.02 -2.76
N ILE A 569 42.98 30.23 -3.55
CA ILE A 569 43.52 28.93 -3.14
C ILE A 569 44.62 29.00 -2.06
N GLY A 570 45.18 30.19 -1.77
CA GLY A 570 46.32 30.32 -0.85
C GLY A 570 47.54 29.57 -1.37
N SER A 571 48.07 28.65 -0.56
CA SER A 571 49.10 27.68 -0.99
C SER A 571 48.58 26.24 -1.09
N PHE A 572 47.28 26.03 -0.91
CA PHE A 572 46.67 24.71 -0.99
C PHE A 572 46.79 24.15 -2.42
N SER A 573 47.16 22.88 -2.53
CA SER A 573 47.20 22.16 -3.80
C SER A 573 46.01 21.20 -3.88
N TRP A 574 45.17 21.35 -4.90
CA TRP A 574 44.07 20.42 -5.22
C TRP A 574 44.40 19.71 -6.52
N THR A 575 44.74 18.41 -6.45
CA THR A 575 45.31 17.68 -7.58
C THR A 575 44.69 16.31 -7.78
N GLN A 576 44.49 15.91 -9.04
CA GLN A 576 44.13 14.52 -9.32
C GLN A 576 45.32 13.62 -8.97
N SER A 577 45.08 12.54 -8.22
CA SER A 577 46.17 11.67 -7.78
C SER A 577 46.84 10.96 -8.96
N SER A 578 48.17 10.85 -8.94
CA SER A 578 48.95 10.18 -10.00
C SER A 578 48.72 8.66 -10.06
N ASN A 579 48.29 8.06 -8.95
CA ASN A 579 47.84 6.67 -8.89
C ASN A 579 46.33 6.51 -9.18
N CYS A 580 45.65 7.56 -9.67
CA CYS A 580 44.29 7.49 -10.20
C CYS A 580 44.27 6.79 -11.56
N SER A 581 44.75 5.53 -11.57
CA SER A 581 44.33 4.58 -12.57
C SER A 581 42.84 4.41 -12.42
N THR A 582 42.09 4.68 -13.48
CA THR A 582 40.77 4.08 -13.68
C THR A 582 40.99 2.58 -13.84
N VAL A 583 41.16 1.89 -12.71
CA VAL A 583 40.85 0.46 -12.62
C VAL A 583 39.38 0.41 -12.98
N ASN A 584 39.09 0.09 -14.24
CA ASN A 584 37.73 -0.11 -14.70
C ASN A 584 37.19 -1.27 -13.87
N VAL A 585 36.40 -0.95 -12.85
CA VAL A 585 35.68 -1.92 -12.04
C VAL A 585 34.42 -2.22 -12.86
N PRO A 586 34.37 -3.33 -13.60
CA PRO A 586 33.27 -3.59 -14.49
C PRO A 586 32.01 -3.84 -13.66
N VAL A 587 30.87 -3.43 -14.19
CA VAL A 587 29.58 -3.78 -13.59
C VAL A 587 29.42 -5.30 -13.56
N THR A 588 29.25 -5.86 -12.37
CA THR A 588 28.96 -7.28 -12.16
C THR A 588 27.46 -7.56 -12.18
N GLY A 589 26.62 -6.63 -11.71
CA GLY A 589 25.16 -6.75 -11.69
C GLY A 589 24.40 -5.43 -11.50
N VAL A 590 23.07 -5.50 -11.54
CA VAL A 590 22.16 -4.41 -11.19
C VAL A 590 20.90 -4.99 -10.56
N THR A 591 20.25 -4.24 -9.67
CA THR A 591 18.87 -4.49 -9.21
C THR A 591 18.06 -3.21 -9.34
N ILE A 592 16.74 -3.30 -9.11
CA ILE A 592 15.81 -2.18 -9.21
C ILE A 592 14.76 -2.28 -8.10
N SER A 593 14.41 -1.15 -7.50
CA SER A 593 13.41 -1.07 -6.42
C SER A 593 12.37 0.02 -6.70
N PRO A 594 11.06 -0.23 -6.47
CA PRO A 594 10.49 -1.55 -6.19
C PRO A 594 10.57 -2.49 -7.41
N THR A 595 10.66 -3.80 -7.16
CA THR A 595 10.63 -4.83 -8.24
C THR A 595 9.23 -5.06 -8.80
N THR A 596 8.19 -4.56 -8.13
CA THR A 596 6.80 -4.57 -8.59
C THR A 596 6.08 -3.31 -8.13
N ALA A 597 5.23 -2.72 -8.97
CA ALA A 597 4.34 -1.64 -8.55
C ALA A 597 2.95 -1.79 -9.19
N THR A 598 1.92 -1.34 -8.47
CA THR A 598 0.53 -1.37 -8.94
C THR A 598 -0.02 0.05 -9.00
N LEU A 599 -0.40 0.51 -10.18
CA LEU A 599 -0.74 1.91 -10.47
C LEU A 599 -2.16 2.04 -11.04
N GLY A 600 -2.80 3.18 -10.80
CA GLY A 600 -3.96 3.61 -11.61
C GLY A 600 -3.49 4.28 -12.90
N VAL A 601 -4.37 4.40 -13.90
CA VAL A 601 -4.06 5.17 -15.12
C VAL A 601 -3.68 6.61 -14.75
N SER A 602 -2.64 7.14 -15.40
CA SER A 602 -1.99 8.43 -15.14
C SER A 602 -1.22 8.57 -13.81
N ALA A 603 -1.19 7.55 -12.94
CA ALA A 603 -0.31 7.55 -11.77
C ALA A 603 1.15 7.30 -12.16
N THR A 604 2.09 7.66 -11.27
CA THR A 604 3.53 7.51 -11.50
C THR A 604 4.19 6.66 -10.42
N GLN A 605 5.35 6.06 -10.73
CA GLN A 605 6.21 5.34 -9.79
C GLN A 605 7.66 5.65 -10.11
N GLN A 606 8.42 6.15 -9.12
CA GLN A 606 9.86 6.24 -9.26
C GLN A 606 10.49 4.84 -9.08
N LEU A 607 11.34 4.43 -10.01
CA LEU A 607 12.19 3.24 -9.86
C LEU A 607 13.62 3.67 -9.55
N THR A 608 14.24 3.01 -8.59
CA THR A 608 15.62 3.29 -8.14
C THR A 608 16.51 2.10 -8.46
N PRO A 609 17.54 2.27 -9.31
CA PRO A 609 18.44 1.19 -9.70
C PRO A 609 19.66 1.14 -8.77
N THR A 610 20.19 -0.05 -8.51
CA THR A 610 21.41 -0.22 -7.70
C THR A 610 22.42 -1.05 -8.46
N VAL A 611 23.47 -0.41 -8.96
CA VAL A 611 24.55 -1.04 -9.74
C VAL A 611 25.57 -1.68 -8.79
N ALA A 612 26.06 -2.88 -9.14
CA ALA A 612 27.04 -3.64 -8.39
C ALA A 612 28.31 -3.89 -9.24
N PRO A 613 29.52 -3.88 -8.63
CA PRO A 613 29.79 -3.48 -7.26
C PRO A 613 29.54 -1.98 -7.05
N ALA A 614 29.44 -1.53 -5.79
CA ALA A 614 29.12 -0.12 -5.48
C ALA A 614 30.19 0.88 -5.98
N ASN A 615 31.41 0.40 -6.26
CA ASN A 615 32.50 1.15 -6.86
C ASN A 615 32.69 0.87 -8.37
N ALA A 616 31.68 0.34 -9.07
CA ALA A 616 31.71 0.16 -10.51
C ALA A 616 31.98 1.49 -11.22
N THR A 617 32.90 1.52 -12.18
CA THR A 617 33.40 2.76 -12.78
C THR A 617 32.36 3.45 -13.67
N ASN A 618 31.42 2.70 -14.24
CA ASN A 618 30.28 3.25 -14.98
C ASN A 618 28.97 2.70 -14.40
N LYS A 619 28.30 3.51 -13.57
CA LYS A 619 26.99 3.20 -12.97
C LYS A 619 25.81 3.65 -13.84
N ASN A 620 26.03 4.19 -15.03
CA ASN A 620 24.94 4.70 -15.87
C ASN A 620 23.99 3.56 -16.26
N VAL A 621 22.70 3.87 -16.25
CA VAL A 621 21.65 2.96 -16.69
C VAL A 621 20.77 3.59 -17.75
N THR A 622 20.15 2.74 -18.55
CA THR A 622 19.05 3.09 -19.45
C THR A 622 17.81 2.32 -19.03
N TYR A 623 16.64 2.92 -19.20
CA TYR A 623 15.36 2.27 -18.96
C TYR A 623 14.64 2.01 -20.27
N SER A 624 13.91 0.90 -20.31
CA SER A 624 12.98 0.57 -21.39
C SER A 624 11.71 -0.02 -20.80
N SER A 625 10.57 0.24 -21.43
CA SER A 625 9.32 -0.47 -21.16
C SER A 625 9.06 -1.45 -22.29
N ASN A 626 8.73 -2.71 -21.98
CA ASN A 626 8.28 -3.65 -23.01
C ASN A 626 6.88 -3.31 -23.56
N ASN A 627 6.14 -2.40 -22.90
CA ASN A 627 4.80 -1.99 -23.28
C ASN A 627 4.53 -0.55 -22.86
N THR A 628 5.00 0.40 -23.66
CA THR A 628 4.77 1.85 -23.47
C THR A 628 3.30 2.25 -23.56
N GLY A 629 2.45 1.42 -24.18
CA GLY A 629 0.99 1.61 -24.18
C GLY A 629 0.34 1.34 -22.81
N VAL A 630 0.99 0.55 -21.95
CA VAL A 630 0.55 0.32 -20.56
C VAL A 630 1.29 1.22 -19.58
N ALA A 631 2.62 1.30 -19.66
CA ALA A 631 3.41 2.23 -18.86
C ALA A 631 4.67 2.70 -19.59
N THR A 632 4.90 4.01 -19.61
CA THR A 632 6.16 4.63 -20.07
C THR A 632 7.14 4.78 -18.91
N VAL A 633 8.42 4.95 -19.21
CA VAL A 633 9.47 5.28 -18.24
C VAL A 633 10.39 6.33 -18.86
N ASN A 634 10.80 7.33 -18.09
CA ASN A 634 11.72 8.38 -18.54
C ASN A 634 13.19 8.03 -18.21
N SER A 635 14.13 8.92 -18.57
CA SER A 635 15.56 8.75 -18.28
C SER A 635 15.92 8.76 -16.79
N SER A 636 15.08 9.35 -15.91
CA SER A 636 15.29 9.34 -14.46
C SER A 636 14.71 8.10 -13.76
N GLY A 637 14.10 7.15 -14.49
CA GLY A 637 13.45 5.98 -13.92
C GLY A 637 12.02 6.24 -13.40
N LEU A 638 11.44 7.42 -13.67
CA LEU A 638 10.05 7.71 -13.35
C LEU A 638 9.14 7.03 -14.38
N VAL A 639 8.36 6.07 -13.90
CA VAL A 639 7.32 5.38 -14.66
C VAL A 639 6.04 6.21 -14.65
N THR A 640 5.32 6.25 -15.77
CA THR A 640 3.97 6.81 -15.87
C THR A 640 3.02 5.76 -16.44
N ALA A 641 1.92 5.49 -15.74
CA ALA A 641 0.88 4.56 -16.19
C ALA A 641 0.01 5.19 -17.30
N VAL A 642 -0.17 4.48 -18.41
CA VAL A 642 -0.84 4.94 -19.63
C VAL A 642 -2.19 4.25 -19.85
N ALA A 643 -2.25 2.92 -19.72
CA ALA A 643 -3.48 2.15 -19.89
C ALA A 643 -3.44 0.85 -19.07
N VAL A 644 -4.62 0.25 -18.85
CA VAL A 644 -4.77 -0.98 -18.05
C VAL A 644 -3.99 -2.14 -18.67
N GLY A 645 -3.26 -2.89 -17.85
CA GLY A 645 -2.47 -4.05 -18.26
C GLY A 645 -1.21 -4.23 -17.41
N THR A 646 -0.23 -4.98 -17.93
CA THR A 646 1.08 -5.13 -17.28
C THR A 646 2.19 -4.72 -18.24
N ALA A 647 3.15 -3.94 -17.74
CA ALA A 647 4.38 -3.58 -18.42
C ALA A 647 5.58 -3.99 -17.55
N THR A 648 6.62 -4.53 -18.17
CA THR A 648 7.90 -4.79 -17.52
C THR A 648 8.87 -3.68 -17.90
N ILE A 649 9.29 -2.91 -16.90
CA ILE A 649 10.34 -1.91 -17.05
C ILE A 649 11.68 -2.60 -16.83
N THR A 650 12.54 -2.58 -17.84
CA THR A 650 13.90 -3.13 -17.78
C THR A 650 14.89 -1.99 -17.62
N VAL A 651 15.67 -2.01 -16.54
CA VAL A 651 16.87 -1.19 -16.40
C VAL A 651 18.07 -1.98 -16.92
N THR A 652 18.91 -1.33 -17.74
CA THR A 652 20.12 -1.92 -18.33
C THR A 652 21.32 -1.03 -18.04
N THR A 653 22.39 -1.58 -17.46
CA THR A 653 23.63 -0.83 -17.22
C THR A 653 24.39 -0.61 -18.52
N GLN A 654 24.92 0.59 -18.71
CA GLN A 654 25.69 0.97 -19.91
C GLN A 654 27.00 0.18 -20.02
N ASP A 655 27.64 -0.10 -18.88
CA ASP A 655 28.74 -1.05 -18.79
C ASP A 655 28.24 -2.45 -18.42
N GLY A 656 28.86 -3.48 -18.97
CA GLY A 656 28.54 -4.89 -18.72
C GLY A 656 27.16 -5.39 -19.20
N ASN A 657 26.27 -4.51 -19.72
CA ASN A 657 24.90 -4.81 -20.18
C ASN A 657 24.09 -5.65 -19.17
N LYS A 658 24.21 -5.37 -17.87
CA LYS A 658 23.47 -6.08 -16.82
C LYS A 658 22.06 -5.53 -16.75
N THR A 659 21.08 -6.41 -16.54
CA THR A 659 19.66 -6.06 -16.56
C THR A 659 18.95 -6.40 -15.25
N ALA A 660 18.04 -5.53 -14.82
CA ALA A 660 17.04 -5.85 -13.80
C ALA A 660 15.66 -5.36 -14.25
N THR A 661 14.60 -5.96 -13.71
CA THR A 661 13.23 -5.72 -14.16
C THR A 661 12.29 -5.36 -13.02
N ALA A 662 11.47 -4.33 -13.21
CA ALA A 662 10.31 -4.02 -12.39
C ALA A 662 9.01 -4.34 -13.13
N VAL A 663 8.07 -5.03 -12.50
CA VAL A 663 6.75 -5.35 -13.08
C VAL A 663 5.73 -4.31 -12.65
N ILE A 664 5.25 -3.51 -13.59
CA ILE A 664 4.26 -2.46 -13.39
C ILE A 664 2.89 -3.00 -13.82
N THR A 665 1.98 -3.16 -12.87
CA THR A 665 0.58 -3.53 -13.13
C THR A 665 -0.27 -2.27 -13.09
N VAL A 666 -0.82 -1.86 -14.22
CA VAL A 666 -1.76 -0.74 -14.29
C VAL A 666 -3.16 -1.31 -14.20
N ASN A 667 -3.84 -1.02 -13.09
CA ASN A 667 -5.24 -1.38 -12.89
C ASN A 667 -6.14 -0.30 -13.50
N SER A 668 -7.37 -0.69 -13.84
CA SER A 668 -8.44 0.28 -14.05
C SER A 668 -8.64 1.08 -12.76
N SER A 669 -8.45 2.38 -12.79
CA SER A 669 -8.88 3.27 -11.72
C SER A 669 -10.39 3.08 -11.54
N ASN A 670 -10.83 2.45 -10.43
CA ASN A 670 -12.25 2.24 -10.19
C ASN A 670 -12.88 3.59 -9.83
N ILE A 671 -13.53 4.21 -10.80
CA ILE A 671 -14.33 5.40 -10.61
C ILE A 671 -15.64 4.92 -9.98
N ALA A 672 -15.67 4.91 -8.65
CA ALA A 672 -16.80 4.44 -7.88
C ALA A 672 -18.06 5.28 -8.14
N VAL A 673 -19.22 4.63 -8.06
CA VAL A 673 -20.53 5.30 -8.15
C VAL A 673 -20.72 6.23 -6.94
N THR A 674 -21.00 7.51 -7.22
CA THR A 674 -21.39 8.49 -6.21
C THR A 674 -22.89 8.54 -5.98
N SER A 675 -23.72 8.39 -7.03
CA SER A 675 -25.19 8.34 -6.90
C SER A 675 -25.88 7.60 -8.06
N VAL A 676 -27.16 7.27 -7.85
CA VAL A 676 -28.09 6.78 -8.88
C VAL A 676 -29.43 7.50 -8.74
N SER A 677 -30.11 7.74 -9.86
CA SER A 677 -31.49 8.23 -9.91
C SER A 677 -32.33 7.41 -10.89
N LEU A 678 -33.66 7.49 -10.78
CA LEU A 678 -34.60 6.76 -11.64
C LEU A 678 -35.61 7.69 -12.32
N SER A 679 -35.97 7.37 -13.57
CA SER A 679 -37.01 8.09 -14.32
C SER A 679 -37.93 7.13 -15.08
N PRO A 680 -39.27 7.31 -15.02
CA PRO A 680 -40.00 8.22 -14.13
C PRO A 680 -39.90 7.78 -12.66
N THR A 681 -40.14 8.70 -11.73
CA THR A 681 -40.20 8.41 -10.28
C THR A 681 -41.54 7.86 -9.81
N SER A 682 -42.56 7.82 -10.68
CA SER A 682 -43.83 7.13 -10.41
C SER A 682 -44.59 6.77 -11.70
N ALA A 683 -45.50 5.80 -11.63
CA ALA A 683 -46.41 5.43 -12.72
C ALA A 683 -47.72 4.78 -12.20
N THR A 684 -48.78 4.85 -13.01
CA THR A 684 -50.07 4.17 -12.75
C THR A 684 -50.43 3.28 -13.95
N LEU A 685 -50.80 2.03 -13.68
CA LEU A 685 -51.03 0.97 -14.66
C LEU A 685 -52.37 0.26 -14.40
N SER A 686 -52.85 -0.51 -15.39
CA SER A 686 -53.87 -1.54 -15.18
C SER A 686 -53.18 -2.91 -15.09
N VAL A 687 -53.82 -3.92 -14.49
CA VAL A 687 -53.32 -5.31 -14.45
C VAL A 687 -52.98 -5.79 -15.86
N GLY A 688 -51.76 -6.31 -16.04
CA GLY A 688 -51.18 -6.68 -17.34
C GLY A 688 -50.45 -5.55 -18.08
N GLY A 689 -50.57 -4.29 -17.64
CA GLY A 689 -49.84 -3.15 -18.19
C GLY A 689 -48.37 -3.10 -17.76
N THR A 690 -47.54 -2.34 -18.48
CA THR A 690 -46.09 -2.27 -18.27
C THR A 690 -45.55 -0.83 -18.27
N GLN A 691 -44.48 -0.57 -17.52
CA GLN A 691 -43.75 0.71 -17.51
C GLN A 691 -42.23 0.48 -17.54
N GLN A 692 -41.51 1.15 -18.43
CA GLN A 692 -40.04 1.14 -18.42
C GLN A 692 -39.50 2.18 -17.43
N LEU A 693 -38.54 1.79 -16.58
CA LEU A 693 -37.80 2.68 -15.68
C LEU A 693 -36.34 2.78 -16.15
N THR A 694 -35.81 4.00 -16.22
CA THR A 694 -34.44 4.28 -16.72
C THR A 694 -33.56 4.77 -15.57
N PRO A 695 -32.41 4.12 -15.30
CA PRO A 695 -31.48 4.54 -14.25
C PRO A 695 -30.42 5.50 -14.80
N THR A 696 -30.09 6.55 -14.04
CA THR A 696 -28.95 7.43 -14.34
C THR A 696 -27.93 7.30 -13.22
N VAL A 697 -26.73 6.80 -13.54
CA VAL A 697 -25.61 6.56 -12.61
C VAL A 697 -24.58 7.68 -12.74
N LEU A 698 -24.15 8.25 -11.61
CA LEU A 698 -23.11 9.28 -11.54
C LEU A 698 -21.89 8.80 -10.72
N PRO A 699 -20.67 9.29 -11.04
CA PRO A 699 -20.36 10.16 -12.17
C PRO A 699 -20.53 9.42 -13.52
N SER A 700 -20.71 10.16 -14.61
CA SER A 700 -21.00 9.57 -15.93
C SER A 700 -19.85 8.74 -16.51
N ASN A 701 -18.68 8.76 -15.89
CA ASN A 701 -17.52 7.91 -16.19
C ASN A 701 -17.27 6.82 -15.13
N ALA A 702 -18.24 6.53 -14.23
CA ALA A 702 -18.13 5.43 -13.26
C ALA A 702 -17.80 4.10 -13.95
N THR A 703 -16.88 3.32 -13.38
CA THR A 703 -16.31 2.11 -14.00
C THR A 703 -17.31 0.95 -14.03
N ASN A 704 -18.17 0.86 -13.01
CA ASN A 704 -19.30 -0.08 -13.00
C ASN A 704 -20.62 0.68 -12.84
N LYS A 705 -21.42 0.71 -13.91
CA LYS A 705 -22.75 1.34 -13.96
C LYS A 705 -23.90 0.34 -13.90
N ASN A 706 -23.60 -0.94 -13.68
CA ASN A 706 -24.62 -1.98 -13.61
C ASN A 706 -25.52 -1.73 -12.40
N VAL A 707 -26.81 -2.01 -12.58
CA VAL A 707 -27.82 -1.90 -11.53
C VAL A 707 -28.62 -3.18 -11.40
N THR A 708 -29.14 -3.42 -10.21
CA THR A 708 -30.18 -4.42 -9.96
C THR A 708 -31.49 -3.72 -9.59
N TYR A 709 -32.60 -4.38 -9.85
CA TYR A 709 -33.94 -3.91 -9.51
C TYR A 709 -34.61 -4.87 -8.54
N SER A 710 -35.42 -4.33 -7.63
CA SER A 710 -36.33 -5.12 -6.78
C SER A 710 -37.68 -4.42 -6.65
N SER A 711 -38.73 -5.20 -6.40
CA SER A 711 -40.05 -4.70 -6.03
C SER A 711 -40.31 -5.07 -4.57
N ASN A 712 -40.81 -4.14 -3.75
CA ASN A 712 -41.24 -4.47 -2.39
C ASN A 712 -42.55 -5.30 -2.37
N ASN A 713 -43.27 -5.39 -3.49
CA ASN A 713 -44.53 -6.09 -3.61
C ASN A 713 -44.71 -6.67 -5.02
N THR A 714 -44.02 -7.79 -5.28
CA THR A 714 -44.10 -8.54 -6.54
C THR A 714 -45.50 -9.08 -6.84
N GLY A 715 -46.37 -9.20 -5.83
CA GLY A 715 -47.78 -9.56 -6.01
C GLY A 715 -48.60 -8.45 -6.67
N VAL A 716 -48.17 -7.19 -6.58
CA VAL A 716 -48.79 -6.03 -7.26
C VAL A 716 -48.04 -5.66 -8.54
N ALA A 717 -46.71 -5.57 -8.50
CA ALA A 717 -45.90 -5.29 -9.68
C ALA A 717 -44.52 -5.96 -9.61
N THR A 718 -44.15 -6.66 -10.67
CA THR A 718 -42.80 -7.23 -10.88
C THR A 718 -41.93 -6.29 -11.70
N VAL A 719 -40.61 -6.41 -11.60
CA VAL A 719 -39.63 -5.69 -12.43
C VAL A 719 -38.57 -6.66 -12.91
N ASN A 720 -38.15 -6.56 -14.17
CA ASN A 720 -37.10 -7.41 -14.75
C ASN A 720 -35.70 -6.76 -14.65
N GLY A 721 -34.66 -7.48 -15.09
CA GLY A 721 -33.28 -6.97 -15.09
C GLY A 721 -33.00 -5.75 -15.98
N SER A 722 -33.91 -5.40 -16.90
CA SER A 722 -33.80 -4.19 -17.73
C SER A 722 -34.61 -3.01 -17.19
N GLY A 723 -35.21 -3.11 -15.99
CA GLY A 723 -36.04 -2.06 -15.41
C GLY A 723 -37.47 -1.96 -15.97
N LEU A 724 -37.94 -2.96 -16.72
CA LEU A 724 -39.31 -3.04 -17.20
C LEU A 724 -40.21 -3.59 -16.09
N VAL A 725 -41.15 -2.76 -15.62
CA VAL A 725 -42.18 -3.10 -14.64
C VAL A 725 -43.38 -3.73 -15.35
N THR A 726 -43.96 -4.77 -14.75
CA THR A 726 -45.22 -5.40 -15.18
C THR A 726 -46.21 -5.44 -14.03
N ALA A 727 -47.43 -4.99 -14.26
CA ALA A 727 -48.52 -4.95 -13.28
C ALA A 727 -49.19 -6.32 -13.14
N VAL A 728 -49.25 -6.85 -11.91
CA VAL A 728 -49.71 -8.21 -11.59
C VAL A 728 -51.10 -8.23 -10.97
N ALA A 729 -51.35 -7.40 -9.95
CA ALA A 729 -52.64 -7.29 -9.27
C ALA A 729 -52.88 -5.86 -8.79
N ALA A 730 -54.14 -5.50 -8.53
CA ALA A 730 -54.49 -4.15 -8.07
C ALA A 730 -53.89 -3.83 -6.69
N GLY A 731 -53.33 -2.62 -6.53
CA GLY A 731 -52.64 -2.18 -5.31
C GLY A 731 -51.49 -1.23 -5.61
N THR A 732 -50.55 -1.08 -4.67
CA THR A 732 -49.32 -0.29 -4.85
C THR A 732 -48.05 -1.10 -4.58
N ALA A 733 -46.97 -0.71 -5.26
CA ALA A 733 -45.62 -1.28 -5.13
C ALA A 733 -44.56 -0.19 -5.30
N THR A 734 -43.42 -0.36 -4.66
CA THR A 734 -42.23 0.48 -4.83
C THR A 734 -41.14 -0.34 -5.49
N ILE A 735 -40.62 0.16 -6.61
CA ILE A 735 -39.46 -0.40 -7.30
C ILE A 735 -38.21 0.32 -6.79
N THR A 736 -37.22 -0.45 -6.34
CA THR A 736 -35.91 0.06 -5.93
C THR A 736 -34.88 -0.33 -6.99
N VAL A 737 -34.04 0.62 -7.40
CA VAL A 737 -32.80 0.34 -8.13
C VAL A 737 -31.63 0.42 -7.16
N THR A 738 -30.66 -0.47 -7.31
CA THR A 738 -29.41 -0.49 -6.53
C THR A 738 -28.22 -0.62 -7.49
N THR A 739 -27.19 0.21 -7.32
CA THR A 739 -25.95 0.07 -8.11
C THR A 739 -25.13 -1.12 -7.60
N VAL A 740 -24.66 -1.96 -8.54
CA VAL A 740 -23.88 -3.17 -8.25
C VAL A 740 -22.55 -2.83 -7.58
N ASP A 741 -21.95 -1.68 -7.93
CA ASP A 741 -20.85 -1.07 -7.17
C ASP A 741 -21.36 0.06 -6.28
N GLY A 742 -20.80 0.21 -5.08
CA GLY A 742 -21.11 1.29 -4.14
C GLY A 742 -22.48 1.27 -3.45
N ASN A 743 -23.38 0.32 -3.76
CA ASN A 743 -24.71 0.14 -3.14
C ASN A 743 -25.56 1.42 -3.05
N LYS A 744 -25.52 2.31 -4.05
CA LYS A 744 -26.37 3.51 -4.11
C LYS A 744 -27.76 3.11 -4.56
N THR A 745 -28.80 3.73 -4.01
CA THR A 745 -30.20 3.37 -4.29
C THR A 745 -31.05 4.56 -4.74
N SER A 746 -32.09 4.26 -5.51
CA SER A 746 -33.18 5.19 -5.87
C SER A 746 -34.48 4.40 -6.04
N THR A 747 -35.64 5.07 -6.02
CA THR A 747 -36.95 4.39 -6.02
C THR A 747 -37.96 5.02 -6.97
N ALA A 748 -38.96 4.24 -7.40
CA ALA A 748 -40.16 4.71 -8.07
C ALA A 748 -41.43 4.02 -7.56
N ALA A 749 -42.53 4.77 -7.47
CA ALA A 749 -43.82 4.29 -6.97
C ALA A 749 -44.77 3.85 -8.11
N ILE A 750 -45.35 2.65 -7.98
CA ILE A 750 -46.22 2.03 -8.97
C ILE A 750 -47.61 1.79 -8.36
N THR A 751 -48.66 2.21 -9.07
CA THR A 751 -50.07 1.96 -8.72
C THR A 751 -50.73 1.10 -9.79
N VAL A 752 -51.56 0.12 -9.42
CA VAL A 752 -52.19 -0.84 -10.35
C VAL A 752 -53.72 -0.92 -10.13
N ASN A 753 -54.48 -0.90 -11.23
CA ASN A 753 -55.94 -1.01 -11.30
C ASN A 753 -56.43 -2.36 -11.89
N ALA A 754 -57.59 -2.88 -11.47
CA ALA A 754 -58.11 -4.21 -11.87
C ALA A 754 -58.72 -4.28 -13.30
N ALA A 755 -58.88 -5.50 -13.84
CA ALA A 755 -59.40 -5.78 -15.20
C ALA A 755 -60.55 -6.82 -15.22
N THR A 756 -61.46 -6.74 -16.21
CA THR A 756 -62.66 -7.59 -16.38
C THR A 756 -62.85 -8.07 -17.84
N GLY A 757 -63.56 -9.19 -18.08
CA GLY A 757 -63.73 -9.77 -19.43
C GLY A 757 -64.95 -10.69 -19.61
N ASN A 758 -65.28 -10.99 -20.88
CA ASN A 758 -66.47 -11.74 -21.33
C ASN A 758 -66.12 -13.20 -21.75
N TYR A 759 -66.95 -14.17 -21.37
CA TYR A 759 -66.74 -15.62 -21.59
C TYR A 759 -68.06 -16.34 -21.93
N PHE A 760 -68.03 -17.67 -22.13
CA PHE A 760 -69.22 -18.48 -22.47
C PHE A 760 -69.28 -19.80 -21.67
N THR A 761 -70.48 -20.34 -21.43
CA THR A 761 -70.70 -21.76 -21.12
C THR A 761 -71.24 -22.48 -22.37
N ILE A 762 -71.08 -23.80 -22.46
CA ILE A 762 -71.44 -24.59 -23.65
C ILE A 762 -72.43 -25.68 -23.25
N LYS A 763 -73.71 -25.54 -23.63
CA LYS A 763 -74.83 -26.40 -23.21
C LYS A 763 -75.24 -27.39 -24.30
N ASN A 764 -75.47 -28.65 -23.96
CA ASN A 764 -75.97 -29.69 -24.86
C ASN A 764 -77.48 -29.56 -25.09
N ARG A 765 -77.96 -29.82 -26.31
CA ARG A 765 -79.40 -29.83 -26.65
C ARG A 765 -80.14 -30.98 -25.99
N TRP A 766 -79.65 -32.21 -26.17
CA TRP A 766 -80.34 -33.44 -25.75
C TRP A 766 -80.48 -33.57 -24.23
N THR A 767 -79.38 -33.39 -23.50
CA THR A 767 -79.34 -33.62 -22.04
C THR A 767 -79.43 -32.36 -21.20
N GLY A 768 -79.25 -31.17 -21.80
CA GLY A 768 -79.15 -29.91 -21.07
C GLY A 768 -77.86 -29.71 -20.26
N ASN A 769 -76.93 -30.68 -20.26
CA ASN A 769 -75.66 -30.59 -19.54
C ASN A 769 -74.66 -29.62 -20.19
N TYR A 770 -73.72 -29.10 -19.40
CA TYR A 770 -72.69 -28.15 -19.82
C TYR A 770 -71.31 -28.80 -19.90
N LEU A 771 -70.52 -28.47 -20.93
CA LEU A 771 -69.12 -28.91 -21.04
C LEU A 771 -68.22 -28.19 -20.02
N TYR A 772 -67.36 -28.96 -19.36
CA TYR A 772 -66.39 -28.44 -18.41
C TYR A 772 -65.05 -29.18 -18.49
N ASP A 773 -63.99 -28.52 -18.00
CA ASP A 773 -62.68 -29.14 -17.84
C ASP A 773 -62.67 -30.07 -16.62
N ALA A 774 -62.53 -31.37 -16.89
CA ALA A 774 -62.48 -32.45 -15.90
C ALA A 774 -61.05 -32.95 -15.63
N GLY A 775 -60.02 -32.19 -16.01
CA GLY A 775 -58.60 -32.54 -15.84
C GLY A 775 -57.99 -32.94 -17.19
N ALA A 776 -57.97 -34.23 -17.52
CA ALA A 776 -57.39 -34.70 -18.79
C ALA A 776 -58.37 -34.65 -19.98
N ASN A 777 -59.67 -34.68 -19.70
CA ASN A 777 -60.75 -34.76 -20.68
C ASN A 777 -61.80 -33.66 -20.44
N VAL A 778 -62.58 -33.37 -21.46
CA VAL A 778 -63.79 -32.53 -21.34
C VAL A 778 -64.93 -33.38 -20.80
N GLY A 779 -65.40 -33.07 -19.59
CA GLY A 779 -66.60 -33.66 -18.99
C GLY A 779 -67.88 -32.91 -19.38
N TYR A 780 -69.03 -33.45 -18.98
CA TYR A 780 -70.32 -32.73 -19.06
C TYR A 780 -71.15 -32.94 -17.78
N GLY A 781 -71.83 -31.88 -17.31
CA GLY A 781 -72.60 -31.93 -16.06
C GLY A 781 -73.74 -30.90 -16.00
N ALA A 782 -74.72 -31.14 -15.13
CA ALA A 782 -75.98 -30.39 -15.13
C ALA A 782 -75.87 -28.95 -14.57
N THR A 783 -74.86 -28.67 -13.75
CA THR A 783 -74.74 -27.42 -12.99
C THR A 783 -73.42 -26.71 -13.27
N VAL A 784 -73.49 -25.42 -13.67
CA VAL A 784 -72.33 -24.55 -13.88
C VAL A 784 -71.74 -24.14 -12.53
N ALA A 785 -70.84 -24.95 -11.96
CA ALA A 785 -70.39 -24.81 -10.58
C ALA A 785 -69.26 -23.78 -10.36
N ASN A 786 -68.43 -23.51 -11.37
CA ASN A 786 -67.23 -22.67 -11.25
C ASN A 786 -66.69 -22.23 -12.63
N ASN A 787 -65.50 -21.63 -12.68
CA ASN A 787 -64.86 -21.19 -13.92
C ASN A 787 -64.43 -22.35 -14.87
N ASN A 788 -64.37 -23.60 -14.42
CA ASN A 788 -64.06 -24.74 -15.31
C ASN A 788 -65.19 -25.06 -16.30
N TYR A 789 -66.40 -24.55 -16.05
CA TYR A 789 -67.53 -24.61 -16.99
C TYR A 789 -67.54 -23.43 -17.98
N LYS A 790 -66.61 -22.48 -17.83
CA LYS A 790 -66.52 -21.27 -18.64
C LYS A 790 -65.35 -21.35 -19.60
N TRP A 791 -65.59 -20.91 -20.83
CA TRP A 791 -64.69 -21.02 -21.96
C TRP A 791 -64.52 -19.66 -22.64
N GLU A 792 -63.28 -19.30 -22.92
CA GLU A 792 -62.89 -18.21 -23.79
C GLU A 792 -62.84 -18.72 -25.24
N LYS A 793 -63.65 -18.13 -26.13
CA LYS A 793 -63.64 -18.44 -27.56
C LYS A 793 -62.63 -17.53 -28.25
N VAL A 794 -61.41 -18.03 -28.46
CA VAL A 794 -60.33 -17.26 -29.09
C VAL A 794 -60.31 -17.56 -30.58
N ALA A 795 -60.58 -16.56 -31.42
CA ALA A 795 -60.50 -16.70 -32.87
C ALA A 795 -59.06 -17.01 -33.32
N VAL A 796 -58.92 -17.95 -34.27
CA VAL A 796 -57.66 -18.27 -34.95
C VAL A 796 -57.67 -17.63 -36.34
N ASP A 797 -58.78 -17.80 -37.06
CA ASP A 797 -59.06 -17.13 -38.32
C ASP A 797 -60.58 -16.85 -38.43
N ALA A 798 -61.07 -16.46 -39.61
CA ALA A 798 -62.49 -16.16 -39.83
C ALA A 798 -63.43 -17.38 -39.70
N THR A 799 -62.90 -18.60 -39.74
CA THR A 799 -63.66 -19.86 -39.69
C THR A 799 -63.40 -20.63 -38.39
N PHE A 800 -62.15 -20.66 -37.93
CA PHE A 800 -61.70 -21.48 -36.81
C PHE A 800 -61.39 -20.67 -35.55
N TYR A 801 -61.67 -21.28 -34.41
CA TYR A 801 -61.38 -20.78 -33.07
C TYR A 801 -60.90 -21.91 -32.17
N ILE A 802 -60.20 -21.57 -31.09
CA ILE A 802 -59.96 -22.49 -29.97
C ILE A 802 -60.93 -22.22 -28.82
N LEU A 803 -61.15 -23.21 -27.98
CA LEU A 803 -61.89 -23.09 -26.73
C LEU A 803 -60.91 -23.28 -25.58
N LYS A 804 -60.61 -22.17 -24.88
CA LYS A 804 -59.68 -22.13 -23.75
C LYS A 804 -60.46 -22.06 -22.45
N ASN A 805 -60.15 -22.91 -21.49
CA ASN A 805 -60.85 -22.95 -20.22
C ASN A 805 -60.47 -21.74 -19.35
N VAL A 806 -61.45 -21.15 -18.64
CA VAL A 806 -61.23 -19.95 -17.81
C VAL A 806 -60.71 -20.28 -16.41
N GLY A 807 -60.94 -21.51 -15.94
CA GLY A 807 -60.47 -21.98 -14.63
C GLY A 807 -59.01 -22.45 -14.64
N THR A 808 -58.63 -23.23 -15.66
CA THR A 808 -57.31 -23.86 -15.79
C THR A 808 -56.40 -23.15 -16.79
N GLY A 809 -56.96 -22.58 -17.86
CA GLY A 809 -56.20 -22.08 -19.01
C GLY A 809 -55.90 -23.14 -20.07
N ASP A 810 -56.37 -24.38 -19.91
CA ASP A 810 -56.15 -25.48 -20.86
C ASP A 810 -57.07 -25.38 -22.09
N ILE A 811 -56.71 -26.09 -23.16
CA ILE A 811 -57.38 -25.99 -24.47
C ILE A 811 -58.03 -27.32 -24.86
N MET A 812 -59.27 -27.23 -25.30
CA MET A 812 -60.05 -28.34 -25.83
C MET A 812 -59.45 -28.86 -27.15
N ASN A 813 -59.02 -30.13 -27.19
CA ASN A 813 -58.30 -30.72 -28.32
C ASN A 813 -58.57 -32.23 -28.50
N ILE A 814 -58.03 -32.82 -29.56
CA ILE A 814 -58.09 -34.27 -29.85
C ILE A 814 -56.71 -34.86 -30.20
N GLU A 815 -55.62 -34.22 -29.76
CA GLU A 815 -54.25 -34.46 -30.25
C GLU A 815 -53.83 -35.94 -30.15
N ASN A 816 -54.16 -36.62 -29.05
CA ASN A 816 -53.71 -37.99 -28.79
C ASN A 816 -54.67 -39.07 -29.36
N LEU A 817 -55.64 -38.68 -30.18
CA LEU A 817 -56.58 -39.55 -30.89
C LEU A 817 -57.32 -40.61 -30.03
N THR A 818 -57.64 -40.30 -28.77
CA THR A 818 -58.16 -41.26 -27.77
C THR A 818 -59.65 -41.64 -27.91
N GLY A 819 -60.37 -41.08 -28.89
CA GLY A 819 -61.83 -41.13 -28.98
C GLY A 819 -62.60 -40.22 -28.01
N ALA A 820 -61.94 -39.68 -26.98
CA ALA A 820 -62.45 -38.65 -26.08
C ALA A 820 -61.92 -37.26 -26.47
N VAL A 821 -62.69 -36.20 -26.21
CA VAL A 821 -62.21 -34.82 -26.33
C VAL A 821 -61.38 -34.49 -25.09
N GLN A 822 -60.13 -34.10 -25.33
CA GLN A 822 -59.15 -33.81 -24.29
C GLN A 822 -59.22 -32.34 -23.88
N CYS A 823 -58.84 -32.02 -22.65
CA CYS A 823 -58.56 -30.67 -22.19
C CYS A 823 -57.16 -30.69 -21.59
N THR A 824 -56.20 -30.02 -22.23
CA THR A 824 -54.80 -30.04 -21.79
C THR A 824 -54.09 -28.74 -22.15
N ALA A 825 -52.94 -28.50 -21.52
CA ALA A 825 -52.00 -27.50 -22.01
C ALA A 825 -51.65 -27.81 -23.48
N GLY A 826 -51.79 -26.82 -24.35
CA GLY A 826 -51.66 -26.99 -25.80
C GLY A 826 -51.46 -25.66 -26.51
N SER A 827 -51.32 -25.71 -27.84
CA SER A 827 -51.03 -24.53 -28.67
C SER A 827 -52.18 -24.18 -29.59
N ASN A 828 -52.43 -22.88 -29.79
CA ASN A 828 -53.36 -22.36 -30.79
C ASN A 828 -53.02 -22.85 -32.22
N GLY A 829 -51.76 -23.24 -32.48
CA GLY A 829 -51.31 -23.77 -33.76
C GLY A 829 -51.73 -25.21 -34.05
N TRP A 830 -52.14 -25.99 -33.03
CA TRP A 830 -52.54 -27.38 -33.23
C TRP A 830 -53.87 -27.47 -33.97
N TRP A 831 -53.90 -28.11 -35.14
CA TRP A 831 -55.14 -28.31 -35.89
C TRP A 831 -56.15 -29.20 -35.13
N SER A 832 -55.68 -30.05 -34.22
CA SER A 832 -56.51 -30.85 -33.30
C SER A 832 -57.27 -30.00 -32.26
N ALA A 833 -56.79 -28.79 -31.96
CA ALA A 833 -57.37 -27.87 -31.00
C ALA A 833 -58.26 -26.79 -31.63
N GLN A 834 -58.31 -26.76 -32.97
CA GLN A 834 -59.05 -25.76 -33.74
C GLN A 834 -60.43 -26.29 -34.14
N TRP A 835 -61.45 -25.52 -33.79
CA TRP A 835 -62.86 -25.87 -33.93
C TRP A 835 -63.60 -24.83 -34.78
N SER A 836 -64.65 -25.29 -35.46
CA SER A 836 -65.59 -24.45 -36.21
C SER A 836 -67.01 -24.68 -35.69
N SER A 837 -67.89 -23.68 -35.88
CA SER A 837 -69.31 -23.77 -35.50
C SER A 837 -70.14 -23.93 -36.78
N GLU A 838 -70.80 -25.07 -36.95
CA GLU A 838 -71.78 -25.27 -38.02
C GLU A 838 -73.19 -25.04 -37.45
N ASN A 839 -73.93 -24.08 -37.99
CA ASN A 839 -75.26 -23.74 -37.50
C ASN A 839 -76.30 -24.83 -37.83
N VAL A 840 -77.21 -25.12 -36.90
CA VAL A 840 -78.30 -26.08 -37.08
C VAL A 840 -79.64 -25.37 -37.30
N ASP A 841 -80.04 -24.49 -36.39
CA ASP A 841 -81.39 -23.88 -36.35
C ASP A 841 -81.39 -22.43 -35.80
N GLY A 842 -80.28 -21.72 -35.92
CA GLY A 842 -80.08 -20.39 -35.36
C GLY A 842 -79.74 -20.37 -33.86
N THR A 843 -80.12 -21.42 -33.10
CA THR A 843 -79.85 -21.51 -31.65
C THR A 843 -78.73 -22.48 -31.32
N TYR A 844 -78.73 -23.65 -31.97
CA TYR A 844 -77.73 -24.70 -31.75
C TYR A 844 -76.71 -24.79 -32.88
N VAL A 845 -75.50 -25.24 -32.53
CA VAL A 845 -74.39 -25.47 -33.46
C VAL A 845 -73.76 -26.84 -33.24
N ARG A 846 -73.20 -27.44 -34.30
CA ARG A 846 -72.29 -28.59 -34.21
C ARG A 846 -70.86 -28.06 -34.16
N ILE A 847 -70.07 -28.53 -33.20
CA ILE A 847 -68.67 -28.09 -33.00
C ILE A 847 -67.76 -29.09 -33.73
N LYS A 848 -67.17 -28.67 -34.86
CA LYS A 848 -66.41 -29.54 -35.79
C LYS A 848 -64.91 -29.26 -35.74
N ASN A 849 -64.10 -30.32 -35.74
CA ASN A 849 -62.63 -30.23 -35.67
C ASN A 849 -61.99 -29.88 -37.03
N ARG A 850 -60.87 -29.14 -37.02
CA ARG A 850 -60.09 -28.81 -38.23
C ARG A 850 -59.26 -29.99 -38.76
N TRP A 851 -58.62 -30.75 -37.87
CA TRP A 851 -57.72 -31.85 -38.25
C TRP A 851 -58.47 -33.09 -38.73
N GLN A 852 -59.34 -33.64 -37.89
CA GLN A 852 -60.18 -34.78 -38.24
C GLN A 852 -61.46 -34.27 -38.92
N THR A 853 -61.36 -33.99 -40.22
CA THR A 853 -62.38 -33.25 -40.98
C THR A 853 -63.70 -34.02 -41.04
N GLY A 854 -64.72 -33.51 -40.34
CA GLY A 854 -66.03 -34.15 -40.22
C GLY A 854 -66.31 -34.74 -38.83
N ALA A 855 -65.30 -34.87 -37.96
CA ALA A 855 -65.51 -35.20 -36.56
C ALA A 855 -66.13 -34.03 -35.79
N MET A 856 -67.12 -34.31 -34.95
CA MET A 856 -67.80 -33.33 -34.10
C MET A 856 -67.95 -33.80 -32.66
N ILE A 857 -68.00 -32.84 -31.73
CA ILE A 857 -68.14 -33.12 -30.30
C ILE A 857 -69.56 -33.63 -30.00
N HIS A 858 -69.67 -34.78 -29.35
CA HIS A 858 -70.93 -35.41 -28.95
C HIS A 858 -70.86 -36.08 -27.57
N ILE A 859 -72.02 -36.44 -27.02
CA ILE A 859 -72.13 -37.19 -25.76
C ILE A 859 -73.03 -38.44 -25.82
N GLU A 860 -73.43 -38.89 -27.03
CA GLU A 860 -74.35 -40.03 -27.25
C GLU A 860 -74.12 -41.25 -26.35
N ASN A 861 -72.86 -41.71 -26.22
CA ASN A 861 -72.55 -42.94 -25.48
C ASN A 861 -72.63 -42.81 -23.95
N LEU A 862 -72.89 -41.60 -23.42
CA LEU A 862 -73.07 -41.30 -21.99
C LEU A 862 -71.90 -41.71 -21.04
N ASN A 863 -70.69 -41.92 -21.57
CA ASN A 863 -69.50 -42.39 -20.82
C ASN A 863 -68.83 -41.35 -19.89
N GLY A 864 -69.50 -40.24 -19.54
CA GLY A 864 -68.99 -39.23 -18.60
C GLY A 864 -67.91 -38.27 -19.15
N SER A 865 -67.46 -38.46 -20.39
CA SER A 865 -66.61 -37.51 -21.13
C SER A 865 -67.19 -37.25 -22.51
N ALA A 866 -67.00 -36.03 -23.02
CA ALA A 866 -67.33 -35.69 -24.39
C ALA A 866 -66.42 -36.47 -25.37
N GLN A 867 -67.00 -36.87 -26.50
CA GLN A 867 -66.36 -37.72 -27.51
C GLN A 867 -66.37 -37.01 -28.86
N TYR A 868 -65.57 -37.47 -29.81
CA TYR A 868 -65.60 -36.96 -31.17
C TYR A 868 -65.64 -38.11 -32.18
N ASN A 869 -66.54 -38.03 -33.16
CA ASN A 869 -66.65 -38.97 -34.27
C ASN A 869 -67.36 -38.30 -35.47
N GLY A 870 -67.25 -38.91 -36.65
CA GLY A 870 -67.98 -38.48 -37.86
C GLY A 870 -69.38 -39.08 -37.95
N GLY A 871 -70.22 -38.51 -38.83
CA GLY A 871 -71.51 -39.10 -39.24
C GLY A 871 -72.74 -38.74 -38.40
N GLN A 872 -72.59 -38.10 -37.23
CA GLN A 872 -73.67 -37.83 -36.28
C GLN A 872 -74.51 -36.57 -36.56
N ASN A 873 -74.64 -36.18 -37.83
CA ASN A 873 -75.22 -34.88 -38.21
C ASN A 873 -76.64 -34.63 -37.64
N ASN A 874 -77.45 -35.68 -37.50
CA ASN A 874 -78.86 -35.57 -37.11
C ASN A 874 -79.12 -35.79 -35.61
N TRP A 875 -78.08 -36.02 -34.79
CA TRP A 875 -78.24 -36.35 -33.38
C TRP A 875 -78.25 -35.09 -32.52
N GLU A 876 -79.19 -34.98 -31.57
CA GLU A 876 -79.23 -33.85 -30.64
C GLU A 876 -78.06 -33.87 -29.64
N SER A 877 -77.44 -35.03 -29.41
CA SER A 877 -76.27 -35.18 -28.54
C SER A 877 -75.01 -34.50 -29.08
N ALA A 878 -74.95 -34.19 -30.38
CA ALA A 878 -73.87 -33.45 -31.04
C ALA A 878 -74.16 -31.94 -31.21
N GLN A 879 -75.27 -31.44 -30.66
CA GLN A 879 -75.73 -30.06 -30.82
C GLN A 879 -75.56 -29.25 -29.53
N TRP A 880 -74.97 -28.06 -29.66
CA TRP A 880 -74.48 -27.25 -28.55
C TRP A 880 -74.93 -25.78 -28.66
N GLN A 881 -75.19 -25.14 -27.53
CA GLN A 881 -75.50 -23.71 -27.43
C GLN A 881 -74.42 -23.00 -26.61
N PHE A 882 -73.85 -21.91 -27.15
CA PHE A 882 -72.96 -21.02 -26.41
C PHE A 882 -73.78 -19.96 -25.65
N GLN A 883 -73.58 -19.84 -24.34
CA GLN A 883 -74.30 -18.89 -23.49
C GLN A 883 -73.31 -17.93 -22.80
N SER A 884 -73.47 -16.62 -22.99
CA SER A 884 -72.53 -15.61 -22.48
C SER A 884 -72.53 -15.50 -20.94
N THR A 885 -71.36 -15.28 -20.35
CA THR A 885 -71.15 -15.14 -18.90
C THR A 885 -69.90 -14.29 -18.60
N SER A 886 -69.80 -13.72 -17.39
CA SER A 886 -68.64 -12.95 -16.92
C SER A 886 -67.82 -13.73 -15.86
N ALA A 887 -66.52 -13.43 -15.77
CA ALA A 887 -65.62 -14.01 -14.77
C ALA A 887 -64.41 -13.10 -14.51
N SER A 888 -63.80 -13.25 -13.33
CA SER A 888 -62.46 -12.74 -13.03
C SER A 888 -61.39 -13.76 -13.42
N LYS A 889 -60.31 -13.30 -14.07
CA LYS A 889 -59.20 -14.15 -14.51
C LYS A 889 -58.28 -14.43 -13.33
N LYS A 890 -57.90 -15.70 -13.11
CA LYS A 890 -56.92 -16.08 -12.09
C LYS A 890 -55.51 -15.81 -12.63
N ALA A 891 -54.62 -15.29 -11.79
CA ALA A 891 -53.21 -15.11 -12.17
C ALA A 891 -52.50 -16.46 -12.18
N ASN A 892 -51.76 -16.75 -13.26
CA ASN A 892 -50.96 -17.96 -13.36
C ASN A 892 -49.69 -17.83 -12.50
N VAL A 893 -49.47 -18.80 -11.61
CA VAL A 893 -48.21 -19.01 -10.90
C VAL A 893 -47.70 -20.39 -11.33
N THR A 894 -46.48 -20.46 -11.85
CA THR A 894 -45.79 -21.72 -12.18
C THR A 894 -44.63 -21.96 -11.23
N ALA A 895 -44.38 -23.23 -10.93
CA ALA A 895 -43.56 -23.70 -9.82
C ALA A 895 -42.09 -23.97 -10.21
N ALA A 896 -41.27 -24.24 -9.19
CA ALA A 896 -39.91 -24.76 -9.36
C ALA A 896 -39.92 -26.29 -9.48
N GLU A 897 -38.98 -26.87 -10.24
CA GLU A 897 -37.91 -27.76 -9.73
C GLU A 897 -37.09 -28.44 -10.85
N VAL A 898 -36.04 -29.16 -10.41
CA VAL A 898 -35.25 -30.23 -11.07
C VAL A 898 -33.94 -29.84 -11.77
N THR A 899 -32.88 -30.51 -11.31
CA THR A 899 -31.49 -30.52 -11.80
C THR A 899 -31.12 -31.91 -12.39
N VAL A 900 -29.88 -32.03 -12.91
CA VAL A 900 -29.19 -33.20 -13.54
C VAL A 900 -29.24 -33.08 -15.08
N GLU A 901 -28.13 -33.16 -15.85
CA GLU A 901 -26.78 -33.70 -15.62
C GLU A 901 -25.64 -32.83 -16.21
N ASN A 902 -24.38 -33.10 -15.84
CA ASN A 902 -23.24 -32.21 -16.13
C ASN A 902 -22.42 -32.68 -17.35
N SER A 903 -22.75 -32.21 -18.56
CA SER A 903 -22.03 -32.55 -19.80
C SER A 903 -20.91 -31.54 -20.11
N VAL A 904 -19.65 -31.93 -19.84
CA VAL A 904 -18.53 -30.97 -19.80
C VAL A 904 -17.93 -30.68 -21.18
N VAL A 905 -18.16 -29.46 -21.68
CA VAL A 905 -17.44 -28.91 -22.84
C VAL A 905 -15.94 -28.78 -22.53
N SER A 906 -15.08 -29.39 -23.36
CA SER A 906 -13.62 -29.47 -23.14
C SER A 906 -12.79 -29.30 -24.41
N ILE A 907 -11.51 -28.95 -24.25
CA ILE A 907 -10.54 -28.79 -25.35
C ILE A 907 -9.23 -29.54 -25.06
N TYR A 908 -8.69 -30.27 -26.04
CA TYR A 908 -7.42 -31.00 -25.92
C TYR A 908 -6.80 -31.33 -27.30
N PRO A 909 -5.47 -31.53 -27.42
CA PRO A 909 -4.46 -31.34 -26.39
C PRO A 909 -4.27 -29.86 -26.04
N ASN A 910 -3.82 -29.60 -24.82
CA ASN A 910 -3.52 -28.27 -24.32
C ASN A 910 -2.29 -28.35 -23.40
N PRO A 911 -1.08 -28.01 -23.87
CA PRO A 911 -0.82 -27.28 -25.11
C PRO A 911 -1.19 -28.00 -26.40
N SER A 912 -1.67 -27.23 -27.38
CA SER A 912 -1.84 -27.66 -28.77
C SER A 912 -0.50 -28.16 -29.33
N ILE A 913 -0.58 -29.18 -30.18
CA ILE A 913 0.53 -29.72 -30.95
C ILE A 913 0.08 -29.90 -32.41
N ASN A 914 1.02 -29.88 -33.35
CA ASN A 914 0.74 -30.07 -34.78
C ASN A 914 -0.27 -29.07 -35.41
N ASN A 915 -0.39 -27.86 -34.84
CA ASN A 915 -1.35 -26.82 -35.24
C ASN A 915 -2.84 -27.18 -35.06
N GLU A 916 -3.19 -28.14 -34.20
CA GLU A 916 -4.55 -28.64 -34.02
C GLU A 916 -4.99 -28.80 -32.55
N PHE A 917 -6.27 -28.54 -32.26
CA PHE A 917 -6.92 -28.94 -31.02
C PHE A 917 -8.34 -29.47 -31.27
N ASN A 918 -8.82 -30.36 -30.42
CA ASN A 918 -10.16 -30.92 -30.47
C ASN A 918 -11.09 -30.18 -29.50
N VAL A 919 -12.36 -30.06 -29.88
CA VAL A 919 -13.47 -29.56 -29.05
C VAL A 919 -14.45 -30.71 -28.82
N VAL A 920 -14.72 -31.03 -27.55
CA VAL A 920 -15.79 -31.97 -27.17
C VAL A 920 -17.01 -31.19 -26.72
N LEU A 921 -18.16 -31.55 -27.29
CA LEU A 921 -19.48 -31.03 -26.95
C LEU A 921 -20.35 -32.15 -26.37
N PRO A 922 -21.39 -31.83 -25.57
CA PRO A 922 -22.57 -32.68 -25.48
C PRO A 922 -23.21 -32.93 -26.85
N GLU A 923 -24.11 -33.89 -26.90
CA GLU A 923 -25.04 -34.05 -28.01
C GLU A 923 -25.88 -32.76 -28.18
N LEU A 924 -25.97 -32.26 -29.41
CA LEU A 924 -26.77 -31.08 -29.76
C LEU A 924 -28.11 -31.54 -30.33
N GLU A 925 -29.16 -30.75 -30.12
CA GLU A 925 -30.45 -31.03 -30.75
C GLU A 925 -30.34 -31.01 -32.29
N SER A 926 -31.22 -31.77 -32.97
CA SER A 926 -31.16 -31.97 -34.42
C SER A 926 -31.37 -30.67 -35.21
N GLY A 927 -30.28 -30.01 -35.57
CA GLY A 927 -30.26 -28.74 -36.31
C GLY A 927 -29.44 -27.64 -35.63
N ASP A 928 -29.06 -27.84 -34.36
CA ASP A 928 -28.26 -26.89 -33.59
C ASP A 928 -26.77 -26.92 -33.96
N SER A 929 -26.06 -25.83 -33.66
CA SER A 929 -24.60 -25.74 -33.81
C SER A 929 -23.97 -24.87 -32.74
N ALA A 930 -22.69 -25.12 -32.43
CA ALA A 930 -21.88 -24.33 -31.54
C ALA A 930 -20.85 -23.50 -32.33
N THR A 931 -20.78 -22.21 -32.03
CA THR A 931 -19.75 -21.28 -32.53
C THR A 931 -18.52 -21.33 -31.61
N VAL A 932 -17.39 -21.78 -32.13
CA VAL A 932 -16.07 -21.78 -31.48
C VAL A 932 -15.30 -20.54 -31.93
N THR A 933 -15.08 -19.58 -31.04
CA THR A 933 -14.28 -18.37 -31.29
C THR A 933 -12.99 -18.42 -30.49
N VAL A 934 -11.84 -18.24 -31.15
CA VAL A 934 -10.54 -18.06 -30.49
C VAL A 934 -10.16 -16.58 -30.52
N THR A 935 -9.80 -16.02 -29.36
CA THR A 935 -9.25 -14.67 -29.23
C THR A 935 -7.82 -14.71 -28.71
N ASP A 936 -6.99 -13.79 -29.21
CA ASP A 936 -5.70 -13.48 -28.56
C ASP A 936 -5.90 -12.77 -27.21
N ILE A 937 -4.83 -12.57 -26.44
CA ILE A 937 -4.89 -11.94 -25.11
C ILE A 937 -5.43 -10.50 -25.12
N ASN A 938 -5.48 -9.85 -26.28
CA ASN A 938 -6.03 -8.50 -26.45
C ASN A 938 -7.53 -8.53 -26.84
N GLY A 939 -8.17 -9.70 -26.81
CA GLY A 939 -9.59 -9.89 -27.13
C GLY A 939 -9.90 -9.87 -28.64
N ARG A 940 -8.89 -9.76 -29.51
CA ARG A 940 -9.10 -9.80 -30.96
C ARG A 940 -9.42 -11.23 -31.39
N LYS A 941 -10.53 -11.42 -32.10
CA LYS A 941 -10.89 -12.72 -32.70
C LYS A 941 -9.87 -13.09 -33.77
N VAL A 942 -9.20 -14.23 -33.60
CA VAL A 942 -8.17 -14.75 -34.51
C VAL A 942 -8.61 -16.02 -35.25
N LEU A 943 -9.64 -16.72 -34.77
CA LEU A 943 -10.27 -17.86 -35.46
C LEU A 943 -11.75 -17.98 -35.06
N VAL A 944 -12.63 -18.37 -35.98
CA VAL A 944 -14.04 -18.69 -35.71
C VAL A 944 -14.48 -19.89 -36.56
N ASN A 945 -15.03 -20.92 -35.92
CA ASN A 945 -15.55 -22.13 -36.56
C ASN A 945 -16.94 -22.47 -36.01
N ASN A 946 -17.86 -22.94 -36.86
CA ASN A 946 -19.15 -23.50 -36.42
C ASN A 946 -19.09 -25.03 -36.52
N ILE A 947 -19.53 -25.73 -35.47
CA ILE A 947 -19.51 -27.19 -35.38
C ILE A 947 -20.86 -27.69 -34.86
N ASN A 948 -21.39 -28.77 -35.43
CA ASN A 948 -22.66 -29.40 -35.04
C ASN A 948 -22.48 -30.67 -34.19
N SER A 949 -21.23 -31.02 -33.90
CA SER A 949 -20.82 -32.16 -33.09
C SER A 949 -19.38 -31.95 -32.60
N SER A 950 -18.87 -32.84 -31.74
CA SER A 950 -17.47 -32.81 -31.29
C SER A 950 -16.50 -32.90 -32.49
N ALA A 951 -15.55 -31.97 -32.59
CA ALA A 951 -14.78 -31.75 -33.82
C ALA A 951 -13.34 -31.27 -33.57
N LYS A 952 -12.47 -31.49 -34.56
CA LYS A 952 -11.08 -31.01 -34.58
C LYS A 952 -10.98 -29.65 -35.28
N ILE A 953 -10.14 -28.75 -34.75
CA ILE A 953 -9.91 -27.39 -35.23
C ILE A 953 -8.42 -27.20 -35.50
N ASN A 954 -8.07 -26.91 -36.76
CA ASN A 954 -6.73 -26.53 -37.18
C ASN A 954 -6.59 -25.00 -37.09
N HIS A 955 -5.56 -24.50 -36.41
CA HIS A 955 -5.50 -23.09 -36.02
C HIS A 955 -4.47 -22.24 -36.77
N HIS A 956 -3.30 -22.77 -37.11
CA HIS A 956 -2.15 -22.05 -37.70
C HIS A 956 -1.68 -20.77 -36.97
N LEU A 957 -2.28 -20.42 -35.83
CA LEU A 957 -1.86 -19.34 -34.92
C LEU A 957 -0.44 -19.59 -34.38
N ALA A 958 0.31 -18.50 -34.15
CA ALA A 958 1.65 -18.55 -33.56
C ALA A 958 1.63 -18.99 -32.08
N SER A 959 2.76 -19.51 -31.60
CA SER A 959 3.00 -19.91 -30.21
C SER A 959 2.59 -18.81 -29.23
N GLY A 960 1.79 -19.15 -28.21
CA GLY A 960 1.19 -18.16 -27.32
C GLY A 960 0.04 -18.69 -26.48
N ILE A 961 -0.64 -17.77 -25.77
CA ILE A 961 -1.83 -18.06 -24.96
C ILE A 961 -3.04 -17.40 -25.63
N TYR A 962 -4.13 -18.16 -25.75
CA TYR A 962 -5.38 -17.74 -26.36
C TYR A 962 -6.57 -18.14 -25.47
N VAL A 963 -7.72 -17.54 -25.72
CA VAL A 963 -9.00 -17.93 -25.11
C VAL A 963 -9.92 -18.49 -26.19
N VAL A 964 -10.50 -19.66 -25.94
CA VAL A 964 -11.47 -20.33 -26.82
C VAL A 964 -12.84 -20.24 -26.16
N THR A 965 -13.78 -19.54 -26.77
CA THR A 965 -15.17 -19.41 -26.33
C THR A 965 -16.08 -20.21 -27.25
N ILE A 966 -16.89 -21.10 -26.69
CA ILE A 966 -17.77 -22.03 -27.38
C ILE A 966 -19.21 -21.69 -26.99
N ASN A 967 -20.03 -21.30 -27.95
CA ASN A 967 -21.38 -20.78 -27.71
C ASN A 967 -22.42 -21.51 -28.59
N SER A 968 -23.46 -22.06 -27.97
CA SER A 968 -24.66 -22.64 -28.60
C SER A 968 -25.91 -22.12 -27.89
N ASN A 969 -27.10 -22.50 -28.37
CA ASN A 969 -28.36 -22.19 -27.69
C ASN A 969 -28.43 -22.78 -26.26
N ALA A 970 -27.71 -23.88 -26.01
CA ALA A 970 -27.72 -24.61 -24.75
C ALA A 970 -26.59 -24.23 -23.78
N PHE A 971 -25.45 -23.70 -24.25
CA PHE A 971 -24.30 -23.40 -23.37
C PHE A 971 -23.33 -22.35 -23.94
N ASN A 972 -22.62 -21.65 -23.03
CA ASN A 972 -21.56 -20.71 -23.36
C ASN A 972 -20.35 -20.92 -22.44
N VAL A 973 -19.23 -21.40 -22.99
CA VAL A 973 -18.07 -21.87 -22.22
C VAL A 973 -16.76 -21.32 -22.78
N SER A 974 -15.95 -20.69 -21.92
CA SER A 974 -14.60 -20.22 -22.28
C SER A 974 -13.50 -21.08 -21.64
N LYS A 975 -12.45 -21.40 -22.40
CA LYS A 975 -11.28 -22.19 -21.98
C LYS A 975 -9.98 -21.52 -22.44
N LYS A 976 -8.89 -21.67 -21.67
CA LYS A 976 -7.53 -21.24 -22.07
C LYS A 976 -6.92 -22.26 -23.03
N LEU A 977 -6.35 -21.82 -24.15
CA LEU A 977 -5.53 -22.63 -25.06
C LEU A 977 -4.08 -22.14 -25.05
N ILE A 978 -3.12 -23.04 -24.92
CA ILE A 978 -1.70 -22.78 -25.07
C ILE A 978 -1.26 -23.38 -26.41
N ILE A 979 -0.55 -22.62 -27.23
CA ILE A 979 0.06 -23.09 -28.47
C ILE A 979 1.57 -23.06 -28.30
N LYS A 980 2.24 -24.16 -28.64
CA LYS A 980 3.70 -24.33 -28.57
C LYS A 980 4.32 -24.10 -29.94
#